data_AF-L5KLW9-F1
#
_entry.id   AF-L5KLW9-F1
#
_cell.length_a   1.000
_cell.length_b   1.000
_cell.length_c   1.000
_cell.angle_alpha   90.00
_cell.angle_beta   90.00
_cell.angle_gamma   90.00
#
_symmetry.space_group_name_H-M   'P 1'
#
loop_
_entity.id
_entity.type
_entity.pdbx_description
1 polymer ?
#
loop_
_entity_poly.entity_id
_entity_poly.type
_entity_poly.pdbx_seq_one_letter_code
_entity_poly.pdbx_strand_id
1 'polypeptide(L)'
;MVGPTRSKLKEGASEPLHSSRVMQSRRRRRRATGAGEPEMEEEPQEKVEKPELPLPVGGGNLPGGARAYSPRRIRNLKAQNCLQVEVVAKALYLSRFQFLNCFLEQLRDRVHLLRRRQFSGRLTICIGEQNRARRALGRRPQASDRVPSRQHGQAQSLGIHLVTLFENDRHFSHLSSLEREMTFRTEMGLYYSYFKTIIEAPSFLEGLWMVMNDRLTEYPRVINAVKRFHLYPEIASLFPMYVVGYIEPSKFQKIIYMNMLIQGFGWLCGTIILKFLTSKILGVSDHIRLSDLIAARILRFTDFDTLIYTCAPEFDFMEKALIFHTLQLLAFAALAILIMRLKLFLTPHMCVMASLICSQRLFGWLFCRVRFENIVFGILTLMSLQGCANLHSQWSIIGEFNNLPQEELIQWIKYNTRPDAVFAGAMPTMASVKLSTLHPIVNHPHYEDADLRARTKIVYSTYSRKSAKEVRDKLVELHVNYYILEEAWCVVRTKSHITHLFENDRHFSHLSALEREMAFRTEMGLYYSYFKTIVEAPSFLNGVWMIMNDKLTEYPLVINTLKRFNLYPEVILASWYRIYTKIMDLIGIQTKICWTVTRGEGLSPIESCEGKFFAILSRLGDPACFYVAVIFILNGLMMALFFIYGTYLSGSRLGGLVTVLCFFFNHGECTRVMWTPPLRESFSYPFLVLQMLLVTHILRATKLYRGSLIALCISNVFFMLPWQFAQFVLLTQVASLFTVYVVGYIDICKLRKIIYIHMISLALCFVLMFGNSMLLTSYYASSLVIIWSVLAMKPHFLKINVSELSLWVIQGCFWLFGTVILKYLTSKIFGIADDAHIGNLLTSKFFSYKDFDTLLYTCAAEFDFMEKETPLRYTKTLLLPVVLLVFAAIVRKIIGDMWGVVTKQQAHVRKHQFDHGELVYHALQLLAYTALGILIMRLKLFLTPHMCVMASLICSRQLFGWLFCKVHPGAVVFAVLAAMSVQGSANLQTQWNIVGEFSNLPQEELIEWIKYSTKPDAVFAGAMPTMASVKLSALRPVVNHPHYEDAGLRARTKIVYSMYSRKAAEDVKRELMKLQVNYYILEESWCVRRSKPGCSMPEIWDVEDPANAGKPPLCNLLVKDPTPHFTTVFQNSVYKVLEVIGE
;
A
#
# COMPACT_ATOMS: atom_id res chain seq x y z
N MET A 1 -10.50 -35.12 -46.20
CA MET A 1 -11.84 -35.57 -46.66
C MET A 1 -12.86 -34.68 -45.97
N VAL A 2 -13.30 -33.60 -46.65
CA VAL A 2 -14.68 -33.46 -47.20
C VAL A 2 -15.70 -33.74 -46.09
N GLY A 3 -16.30 -32.73 -45.43
CA GLY A 3 -17.47 -31.97 -45.89
C GLY A 3 -18.75 -32.85 -45.85
N PRO A 4 -19.96 -32.35 -45.48
CA PRO A 4 -20.41 -30.99 -45.79
C PRO A 4 -21.33 -30.30 -44.74
N THR A 5 -21.50 -29.02 -45.04
CA THR A 5 -22.54 -28.05 -44.69
C THR A 5 -23.97 -28.48 -45.04
N ARG A 6 -24.97 -27.98 -44.31
CA ARG A 6 -26.13 -27.31 -44.93
C ARG A 6 -26.94 -26.44 -43.94
N SER A 7 -27.11 -25.19 -44.36
CA SER A 7 -27.99 -24.15 -43.87
C SER A 7 -29.43 -24.34 -44.36
N LYS A 8 -30.41 -23.70 -43.69
CA LYS A 8 -31.50 -22.95 -44.35
C LYS A 8 -32.19 -21.98 -43.37
N LEU A 9 -32.10 -20.70 -43.74
CA LEU A 9 -32.92 -19.56 -43.31
C LEU A 9 -34.33 -19.65 -43.91
N LYS A 10 -35.32 -18.97 -43.27
CA LYS A 10 -36.22 -17.95 -43.87
C LYS A 10 -37.23 -17.43 -42.85
N GLU A 11 -37.22 -16.11 -42.61
CA GLU A 11 -38.32 -15.14 -42.90
C GLU A 11 -39.33 -15.02 -41.72
N GLY A 12 -39.76 -13.85 -41.24
CA GLY A 12 -39.57 -12.46 -41.64
C GLY A 12 -40.15 -11.48 -40.57
N ALA A 13 -39.83 -10.20 -40.77
CA ALA A 13 -40.29 -8.92 -40.19
C ALA A 13 -41.79 -8.85 -39.74
N SER A 14 -42.31 -7.91 -38.92
CA SER A 14 -41.87 -6.65 -38.27
C SER A 14 -43.03 -6.09 -37.41
N GLU A 15 -42.71 -5.51 -36.23
CA GLU A 15 -43.39 -4.37 -35.52
C GLU A 15 -44.89 -4.43 -35.13
N PRO A 16 -45.47 -3.50 -34.29
CA PRO A 16 -44.88 -2.46 -33.43
C PRO A 16 -45.49 -2.30 -32.00
N LEU A 17 -44.83 -1.43 -31.22
CA LEU A 17 -45.23 -0.50 -30.13
C LEU A 17 -46.48 -0.69 -29.21
N HIS A 18 -46.16 -0.47 -27.91
CA HIS A 18 -46.85 0.32 -26.87
C HIS A 18 -48.04 -0.21 -26.03
N SER A 19 -47.77 -0.27 -24.71
CA SER A 19 -48.44 0.48 -23.62
C SER A 19 -49.24 -0.30 -22.57
N SER A 20 -49.09 0.19 -21.32
CA SER A 20 -50.05 0.21 -20.18
C SER A 20 -50.36 -1.10 -19.46
N ARG A 21 -49.99 -1.23 -18.16
CA ARG A 21 -50.76 -0.85 -16.93
C ARG A 21 -52.03 -1.72 -16.77
N VAL A 22 -52.47 -2.23 -15.61
CA VAL A 22 -52.15 -2.06 -14.18
C VAL A 22 -53.10 -3.02 -13.40
N MET A 23 -52.67 -3.50 -12.22
CA MET A 23 -53.48 -3.99 -11.08
C MET A 23 -54.34 -5.26 -11.25
N GLN A 24 -54.62 -6.08 -10.24
CA GLN A 24 -54.92 -5.75 -8.83
C GLN A 24 -54.91 -7.01 -7.93
N SER A 25 -54.44 -6.83 -6.68
CA SER A 25 -54.97 -7.45 -5.44
C SER A 25 -54.70 -8.97 -5.20
N ARG A 26 -54.64 -9.54 -3.99
CA ARG A 26 -54.98 -9.13 -2.61
C ARG A 26 -54.50 -10.24 -1.64
N ARG A 27 -54.02 -9.87 -0.43
CA ARG A 27 -54.20 -10.57 0.90
C ARG A 27 -53.66 -12.02 1.07
N ARG A 28 -53.35 -12.59 2.25
CA ARG A 28 -53.02 -12.20 3.64
C ARG A 28 -52.59 -13.52 4.36
N ARG A 29 -51.53 -13.47 5.18
CA ARG A 29 -51.29 -14.13 6.49
C ARG A 29 -51.53 -15.65 6.76
N ARG A 30 -50.45 -16.23 7.32
CA ARG A 30 -50.29 -17.03 8.57
C ARG A 30 -50.32 -18.58 8.53
N ARG A 31 -49.23 -19.12 9.12
CA ARG A 31 -48.95 -20.47 9.69
C ARG A 31 -50.16 -21.18 10.34
N ALA A 32 -50.22 -22.50 10.15
CA ALA A 32 -50.32 -23.52 11.21
C ALA A 32 -50.12 -24.95 10.62
N THR A 33 -49.23 -25.72 11.26
CA THR A 33 -49.26 -27.17 11.59
C THR A 33 -50.09 -28.18 10.76
N GLY A 34 -49.43 -29.30 10.42
CA GLY A 34 -49.90 -30.62 10.87
C GLY A 34 -50.30 -31.66 9.81
N ALA A 35 -49.52 -32.76 9.81
CA ALA A 35 -49.91 -34.16 9.58
C ALA A 35 -50.23 -34.66 8.14
N GLY A 36 -49.58 -35.77 7.79
CA GLY A 36 -49.91 -36.62 6.64
C GLY A 36 -48.75 -37.50 6.15
N GLU A 37 -48.28 -38.44 6.97
CA GLU A 37 -47.71 -39.73 6.53
C GLU A 37 -48.88 -40.74 6.44
N PRO A 38 -48.83 -41.83 5.64
CA PRO A 38 -47.92 -43.01 5.80
C PRO A 38 -47.44 -43.58 4.43
N GLU A 39 -46.70 -44.68 4.23
CA GLU A 39 -46.46 -45.98 4.86
C GLU A 39 -45.24 -46.56 4.07
N MET A 40 -44.29 -47.38 4.56
CA MET A 40 -44.44 -48.79 4.94
C MET A 40 -43.08 -49.40 5.41
N GLU A 41 -43.10 -50.02 6.60
CA GLU A 41 -42.41 -51.24 7.15
C GLU A 41 -40.88 -51.46 6.98
N GLU A 42 -40.03 -51.48 8.03
CA GLU A 42 -39.79 -52.45 9.16
C GLU A 42 -39.04 -53.73 8.70
N GLU A 43 -37.89 -54.19 9.26
CA GLU A 43 -37.38 -54.42 10.64
C GLU A 43 -35.83 -54.70 10.60
N PRO A 44 -35.07 -54.97 11.70
CA PRO A 44 -35.24 -54.67 13.12
C PRO A 44 -34.02 -53.95 13.78
N GLN A 45 -34.26 -53.40 14.97
CA GLN A 45 -33.30 -52.72 15.85
C GLN A 45 -32.54 -53.69 16.77
N GLU A 46 -31.26 -53.39 17.02
CA GLU A 46 -30.66 -53.57 18.35
C GLU A 46 -29.84 -52.31 18.70
N LYS A 47 -30.12 -51.74 19.89
CA LYS A 47 -29.62 -50.46 20.44
C LYS A 47 -28.15 -50.59 20.85
N VAL A 48 -27.30 -49.54 20.82
CA VAL A 48 -27.09 -48.59 21.93
C VAL A 48 -26.30 -47.35 21.44
N GLU A 49 -26.78 -46.17 21.85
CA GLU A 49 -26.22 -44.80 21.93
C GLU A 49 -25.17 -44.27 20.91
N LYS A 50 -25.57 -43.23 20.15
CA LYS A 50 -24.70 -42.32 19.36
C LYS A 50 -24.80 -40.88 19.88
N PRO A 51 -23.67 -40.17 20.07
CA PRO A 51 -23.62 -38.72 20.16
C PRO A 51 -23.69 -38.05 18.77
N GLU A 52 -24.27 -36.85 18.73
CA GLU A 52 -24.58 -36.06 17.54
C GLU A 52 -23.38 -35.73 16.63
N LEU A 53 -23.64 -35.77 15.32
CA LEU A 53 -22.75 -35.44 14.21
C LEU A 53 -23.11 -34.04 13.67
N PRO A 54 -22.15 -33.12 13.39
CA PRO A 54 -22.42 -31.93 12.58
C PRO A 54 -22.11 -32.13 11.08
N LEU A 55 -22.99 -31.56 10.26
CA LEU A 55 -22.99 -31.45 8.79
C LEU A 55 -21.80 -30.65 8.19
N PRO A 56 -21.56 -30.73 6.86
CA PRO A 56 -20.22 -30.65 6.24
C PRO A 56 -19.72 -29.22 6.00
N VAL A 57 -18.44 -29.01 6.27
CA VAL A 57 -17.69 -27.76 6.00
C VAL A 57 -17.15 -27.79 4.56
N GLY A 58 -17.58 -26.81 3.76
CA GLY A 58 -17.08 -26.56 2.41
C GLY A 58 -15.71 -25.85 2.39
N GLY A 59 -14.86 -26.33 1.47
CA GLY A 59 -13.87 -25.57 0.68
C GLY A 59 -12.98 -24.55 1.38
N GLY A 60 -11.82 -25.01 1.86
CA GLY A 60 -10.80 -24.17 2.50
C GLY A 60 -10.04 -23.25 1.54
N ASN A 61 -10.14 -21.94 1.82
CA ASN A 61 -9.10 -20.97 1.50
C ASN A 61 -7.88 -21.18 2.44
N LEU A 62 -6.70 -20.85 1.92
CA LEU A 62 -5.43 -20.78 2.65
C LEU A 62 -5.56 -19.98 3.97
N PRO A 63 -4.87 -20.37 5.07
CA PRO A 63 -4.97 -19.69 6.35
C PRO A 63 -4.11 -18.41 6.32
N GLY A 64 -4.67 -17.34 5.79
CA GLY A 64 -4.24 -15.97 5.98
C GLY A 64 -5.36 -15.21 6.67
N GLY A 65 -5.48 -15.38 7.98
CA GLY A 65 -6.52 -14.76 8.77
C GLY A 65 -6.19 -14.88 10.24
N ALA A 66 -5.83 -13.75 10.85
CA ALA A 66 -5.91 -13.58 12.28
C ALA A 66 -7.32 -14.01 12.72
N ARG A 67 -7.42 -15.05 13.55
CA ARG A 67 -8.64 -15.25 14.34
C ARG A 67 -8.79 -13.99 15.18
N ALA A 68 -9.96 -13.37 15.10
CA ALA A 68 -10.31 -12.21 15.91
C ALA A 68 -10.24 -12.59 17.40
N TYR A 69 -9.08 -12.37 18.01
CA TYR A 69 -8.93 -12.25 19.45
C TYR A 69 -9.09 -10.78 19.79
N SER A 70 -9.83 -10.51 20.86
CA SER A 70 -9.98 -9.18 21.44
C SER A 70 -8.60 -8.54 21.67
N PRO A 71 -8.40 -7.25 21.36
CA PRO A 71 -7.17 -6.55 21.72
C PRO A 71 -6.94 -6.69 23.22
N ARG A 72 -5.75 -7.17 23.61
CA ARG A 72 -5.31 -7.12 25.01
C ARG A 72 -5.36 -5.65 25.44
N ARG A 73 -6.22 -5.38 26.42
CA ARG A 73 -6.35 -4.08 27.10
C ARG A 73 -4.97 -3.65 27.60
N ILE A 74 -4.38 -2.61 26.98
CA ILE A 74 -3.12 -2.02 27.44
C ILE A 74 -3.33 -1.50 28.87
N ARG A 75 -2.53 -2.03 29.79
CA ARG A 75 -2.49 -1.66 31.20
C ARG A 75 -1.78 -0.31 31.33
N ASN A 76 -2.38 0.57 32.13
CA ASN A 76 -1.78 1.81 32.62
C ASN A 76 -0.36 1.55 33.16
N LEU A 77 0.65 2.18 32.55
CA LEU A 77 1.96 2.33 33.16
C LEU A 77 1.83 3.31 34.35
N LYS A 78 1.77 2.75 35.57
CA LYS A 78 2.07 3.50 36.79
C LYS A 78 3.58 3.75 36.82
N ALA A 79 3.99 4.97 36.55
CA ALA A 79 5.31 5.45 36.97
C ALA A 79 5.27 5.62 38.51
N GLN A 80 5.78 4.62 39.22
CA GLN A 80 6.27 4.78 40.59
C GLN A 80 7.73 5.20 40.49
N ASN A 81 8.09 6.22 41.27
CA ASN A 81 9.43 6.83 41.43
C ASN A 81 9.81 7.93 40.43
N CYS A 82 9.08 9.04 40.51
CA CYS A 82 9.66 10.37 40.36
C CYS A 82 9.23 11.17 41.60
N LEU A 83 10.02 11.10 42.68
CA LEU A 83 9.78 11.86 43.91
C LEU A 83 10.95 12.84 44.09
N GLN A 84 10.58 14.09 44.34
CA GLN A 84 11.40 15.27 44.68
C GLN A 84 11.95 16.18 43.57
N VAL A 85 11.07 16.72 42.70
CA VAL A 85 11.13 18.16 42.31
C VAL A 85 9.70 18.73 42.18
N GLU A 86 8.77 18.32 43.05
CA GLU A 86 7.37 18.78 42.98
C GLU A 86 6.93 19.64 44.18
N VAL A 87 7.82 19.88 45.15
CA VAL A 87 7.45 20.57 46.41
C VAL A 87 7.76 22.08 46.41
N VAL A 88 8.54 22.60 45.45
CA VAL A 88 8.82 24.05 45.37
C VAL A 88 7.98 24.76 44.30
N ALA A 89 7.53 24.06 43.25
CA ALA A 89 6.69 24.67 42.20
C ALA A 89 5.19 24.72 42.55
N LYS A 90 4.71 23.86 43.47
CA LYS A 90 3.30 23.82 43.89
C LYS A 90 2.90 24.95 44.86
N ALA A 91 3.83 25.65 45.49
CA ALA A 91 3.48 26.77 46.37
C ALA A 91 3.18 28.09 45.62
N LEU A 92 3.68 28.26 44.40
CA LEU A 92 3.58 29.54 43.66
C LEU A 92 2.46 29.60 42.61
N TYR A 93 1.90 28.46 42.17
CA TYR A 93 0.86 28.43 41.13
C TYR A 93 -0.52 27.93 41.59
N LEU A 94 -0.66 27.38 42.81
CA LEU A 94 -1.91 26.76 43.26
C LEU A 94 -2.98 27.72 43.81
N SER A 95 -2.71 29.02 43.96
CA SER A 95 -3.69 29.97 44.49
C SER A 95 -4.62 30.58 43.44
N ARG A 96 -4.39 30.36 42.12
CA ARG A 96 -5.09 31.12 41.06
C ARG A 96 -6.13 30.37 40.22
N PHE A 97 -6.26 29.03 40.33
CA PHE A 97 -7.17 28.27 39.45
C PHE A 97 -7.97 27.14 40.13
N GLN A 98 -8.47 27.37 41.35
CA GLN A 98 -9.41 26.43 42.00
C GLN A 98 -10.70 26.19 41.18
N PHE A 99 -11.14 27.18 40.41
CA PHE A 99 -12.35 27.09 39.59
C PHE A 99 -12.19 26.16 38.38
N LEU A 100 -11.01 26.15 37.73
CA LEU A 100 -10.77 25.29 36.56
C LEU A 100 -10.76 23.82 36.97
N ASN A 101 -10.20 23.50 38.14
CA ASN A 101 -10.23 22.14 38.70
C ASN A 101 -11.64 21.73 39.11
N CYS A 102 -12.43 22.60 39.75
CA CYS A 102 -13.81 22.27 40.13
C CYS A 102 -14.74 22.11 38.90
N PHE A 103 -14.54 22.93 37.86
CA PHE A 103 -15.27 22.81 36.60
C PHE A 103 -14.87 21.56 35.81
N LEU A 104 -13.57 21.22 35.79
CA LEU A 104 -13.07 19.99 35.18
C LEU A 104 -13.48 18.74 35.96
N GLU A 105 -13.59 18.79 37.29
CA GLU A 105 -14.14 17.72 38.12
C GLU A 105 -15.65 17.55 37.88
N GLN A 106 -16.42 18.63 37.84
CA GLN A 106 -17.85 18.55 37.50
C GLN A 106 -18.09 18.03 36.07
N LEU A 107 -17.26 18.41 35.10
CA LEU A 107 -17.31 17.88 33.75
C LEU A 107 -16.90 16.41 33.71
N ARG A 108 -15.85 16.02 34.45
CA ARG A 108 -15.41 14.63 34.58
C ARG A 108 -16.47 13.75 35.21
N ASP A 109 -17.16 14.23 36.26
CA ASP A 109 -18.27 13.53 36.90
C ASP A 109 -19.50 13.41 35.98
N ARG A 110 -19.82 14.47 35.22
CA ARG A 110 -20.90 14.44 34.21
C ARG A 110 -20.58 13.50 33.05
N VAL A 111 -19.33 13.43 32.62
CA VAL A 111 -18.83 12.51 31.58
C VAL A 111 -18.81 11.06 32.10
N HIS A 112 -18.44 10.81 33.35
CA HIS A 112 -18.52 9.48 33.95
C HIS A 112 -19.96 9.01 34.21
N LEU A 113 -20.89 9.93 34.54
CA LEU A 113 -22.31 9.62 34.69
C LEU A 113 -22.95 9.22 33.33
N LEU A 114 -22.49 9.84 32.24
CA LEU A 114 -22.90 9.47 30.87
C LEU A 114 -22.23 8.18 30.38
N ARG A 115 -20.98 7.90 30.80
CA ARG A 115 -20.27 6.65 30.47
C ARG A 115 -20.83 5.43 31.21
N ARG A 116 -21.44 5.61 32.40
CA ARG A 116 -22.18 4.55 33.13
C ARG A 116 -23.58 4.27 32.57
N ARG A 117 -24.17 5.18 31.79
CA ARG A 117 -25.37 4.90 30.99
C ARG A 117 -24.96 4.30 29.65
N GLN A 118 -24.33 3.12 29.70
CA GLN A 118 -24.36 2.22 28.54
C GLN A 118 -25.83 1.94 28.19
N PHE A 119 -26.18 2.16 26.93
CA PHE A 119 -27.48 1.86 26.37
C PHE A 119 -27.87 0.41 26.68
N SER A 120 -28.71 0.23 27.70
CA SER A 120 -29.49 -0.99 27.89
C SER A 120 -30.45 -1.09 26.71
N GLY A 121 -30.34 -2.16 25.94
CA GLY A 121 -31.13 -2.39 24.74
C GLY A 121 -32.62 -2.54 25.06
N ARG A 122 -33.37 -1.45 24.88
CA ARG A 122 -34.80 -1.39 24.51
C ARG A 122 -35.26 0.07 24.60
N LEU A 123 -35.32 0.77 23.48
CA LEU A 123 -36.19 1.93 23.34
C LEU A 123 -37.15 1.69 22.18
N THR A 124 -38.29 1.10 22.51
CA THR A 124 -39.49 1.06 21.69
C THR A 124 -39.94 2.51 21.51
N ILE A 125 -39.92 3.01 20.27
CA ILE A 125 -40.54 4.30 19.93
C ILE A 125 -42.06 4.07 19.98
N CYS A 126 -42.71 4.50 21.07
CA CYS A 126 -44.16 4.49 21.19
C CYS A 126 -44.77 5.54 20.25
N ILE A 127 -45.49 5.05 19.24
CA ILE A 127 -46.47 5.81 18.46
C ILE A 127 -47.65 6.09 19.41
N GLY A 128 -47.94 7.37 19.67
CA GLY A 128 -49.06 7.78 20.52
C GLY A 128 -50.41 7.45 19.87
N GLU A 129 -51.20 6.61 20.54
CA GLU A 129 -52.63 6.43 20.31
C GLU A 129 -53.38 7.73 20.58
N GLN A 130 -53.93 8.34 19.53
CA GLN A 130 -54.88 9.45 19.62
C GLN A 130 -56.29 8.89 19.38
N ASN A 131 -56.81 8.12 20.34
CA ASN A 131 -58.21 7.65 20.31
C ASN A 131 -58.76 7.38 21.73
N ARG A 132 -58.79 8.41 22.59
CA ARG A 132 -59.68 8.44 23.77
C ARG A 132 -59.74 9.85 24.39
N ALA A 133 -60.42 10.77 23.73
CA ALA A 133 -60.92 12.01 24.35
C ALA A 133 -62.00 12.67 23.48
N ARG A 134 -63.12 11.98 23.24
CA ARG A 134 -64.40 12.64 22.98
C ARG A 134 -65.29 12.35 24.19
N ARG A 135 -65.36 13.31 25.11
CA ARG A 135 -66.43 13.62 26.09
C ARG A 135 -65.83 14.23 27.36
N ALA A 136 -65.71 15.56 27.37
CA ALA A 136 -66.02 16.42 28.51
C ALA A 136 -65.87 17.87 28.04
N LEU A 137 -66.96 18.62 28.16
CA LEU A 137 -67.07 20.04 27.81
C LEU A 137 -66.11 20.91 28.65
N GLY A 138 -65.69 22.03 28.05
CA GLY A 138 -65.68 23.32 28.75
C GLY A 138 -64.33 23.97 29.07
N ARG A 139 -64.12 25.15 28.45
CA ARG A 139 -63.21 26.27 28.80
C ARG A 139 -61.77 26.26 28.26
N ARG A 140 -61.47 27.32 27.48
CA ARG A 140 -60.11 27.85 27.24
C ARG A 140 -59.47 28.31 28.56
N PRO A 141 -58.13 28.25 28.71
CA PRO A 141 -57.39 29.52 28.66
C PRO A 141 -56.02 29.46 27.94
N GLN A 142 -55.46 30.65 27.77
CA GLN A 142 -54.29 31.09 27.00
C GLN A 142 -52.96 30.37 27.29
N ALA A 143 -52.10 30.29 26.27
CA ALA A 143 -50.65 30.07 26.43
C ALA A 143 -49.88 31.14 25.65
N SER A 144 -49.32 32.10 26.40
CA SER A 144 -48.25 33.01 25.99
C SER A 144 -46.90 32.36 26.29
N ASP A 145 -45.93 32.57 25.41
CA ASP A 145 -44.47 32.53 25.61
C ASP A 145 -43.82 31.29 26.26
N ARG A 146 -43.23 30.42 25.42
CA ARG A 146 -42.04 29.60 25.75
C ARG A 146 -41.33 29.10 24.48
N VAL A 147 -40.46 29.90 23.88
CA VAL A 147 -39.45 29.44 22.90
C VAL A 147 -38.15 30.25 23.08
N PRO A 148 -37.20 29.80 23.93
CA PRO A 148 -35.78 29.94 23.53
C PRO A 148 -34.83 28.78 23.93
N SER A 149 -35.30 27.69 24.56
CA SER A 149 -34.42 26.66 25.14
C SER A 149 -33.97 25.54 24.19
N ARG A 150 -34.59 25.35 23.02
CA ARG A 150 -34.26 24.23 22.10
C ARG A 150 -33.10 24.51 21.11
N GLN A 151 -32.85 25.77 20.73
CA GLN A 151 -31.74 26.10 19.80
C GLN A 151 -30.36 26.03 20.47
N HIS A 152 -30.27 26.34 21.76
CA HIS A 152 -29.01 26.28 22.53
C HIS A 152 -28.45 24.85 22.62
N GLY A 153 -29.31 23.83 22.72
CA GLY A 153 -28.88 22.42 22.79
C GLY A 153 -28.29 21.88 21.48
N GLN A 154 -28.73 22.39 20.32
CA GLN A 154 -28.24 21.94 19.02
C GLN A 154 -26.84 22.50 18.69
N ALA A 155 -26.57 23.76 19.01
CA ALA A 155 -25.25 24.37 18.82
C ALA A 155 -24.19 23.76 19.75
N GLN A 156 -24.54 23.48 21.01
CA GLN A 156 -23.66 22.79 21.96
C GLN A 156 -23.32 21.36 21.49
N SER A 157 -24.30 20.65 20.91
CA SER A 157 -24.08 19.30 20.38
C SER A 157 -23.09 19.26 19.22
N LEU A 158 -23.08 20.27 18.33
CA LEU A 158 -22.14 20.34 17.20
C LEU A 158 -20.71 20.63 17.68
N GLY A 159 -20.54 21.53 18.65
CA GLY A 159 -19.24 21.83 19.23
C GLY A 159 -18.60 20.62 19.90
N ILE A 160 -19.38 19.88 20.71
CA ILE A 160 -18.92 18.63 21.34
C ILE A 160 -18.55 17.58 20.29
N HIS A 161 -19.33 17.48 19.20
CA HIS A 161 -19.06 16.57 18.10
C HIS A 161 -17.73 16.88 17.38
N LEU A 162 -17.45 18.16 17.10
CA LEU A 162 -16.20 18.59 16.46
C LEU A 162 -14.98 18.30 17.36
N VAL A 163 -15.09 18.57 18.67
CA VAL A 163 -14.02 18.29 19.63
C VAL A 163 -13.74 16.79 19.73
N THR A 164 -14.79 15.96 19.81
CA THR A 164 -14.62 14.49 19.86
C THR A 164 -14.06 13.93 18.57
N LEU A 165 -14.44 14.46 17.41
CA LEU A 165 -13.82 14.08 16.13
C LEU A 165 -12.34 14.44 16.09
N PHE A 166 -11.97 15.65 16.50
CA PHE A 166 -10.58 16.08 16.53
C PHE A 166 -9.74 15.25 17.52
N GLU A 167 -10.30 14.91 18.67
CA GLU A 167 -9.65 14.09 19.69
C GLU A 167 -9.47 12.63 19.24
N ASN A 168 -10.44 12.06 18.51
CA ASN A 168 -10.34 10.70 17.96
C ASN A 168 -9.36 10.62 16.78
N ASP A 169 -9.31 11.67 15.95
CA ASP A 169 -8.43 11.71 14.76
C ASP A 169 -6.94 11.85 15.12
N ARG A 170 -6.62 12.50 16.25
CA ARG A 170 -5.23 12.84 16.59
C ARG A 170 -4.75 12.43 17.97
N HIS A 171 -5.64 11.95 18.84
CA HIS A 171 -5.36 11.73 20.27
C HIS A 171 -4.68 12.95 20.93
N PHE A 172 -5.17 14.14 20.59
CA PHE A 172 -4.52 15.41 20.91
C PHE A 172 -4.23 15.60 22.41
N SER A 173 -5.09 15.10 23.30
CA SER A 173 -4.89 15.18 24.76
C SER A 173 -3.76 14.30 25.30
N HIS A 174 -3.41 13.22 24.58
CA HIS A 174 -2.34 12.28 24.98
C HIS A 174 -0.96 12.67 24.45
N LEU A 175 -0.90 13.55 23.44
CA LEU A 175 0.34 14.05 22.86
C LEU A 175 1.10 14.95 23.84
N SER A 176 2.44 14.94 23.76
CA SER A 176 3.33 15.88 24.42
C SER A 176 3.11 17.32 23.94
N SER A 177 3.62 18.31 24.66
CA SER A 177 3.46 19.72 24.29
C SER A 177 4.05 20.03 22.91
N LEU A 178 5.20 19.44 22.58
CA LEU A 178 5.84 19.58 21.27
C LEU A 178 5.01 18.92 20.16
N GLU A 179 4.53 17.71 20.38
CA GLU A 179 3.67 17.01 19.41
C GLU A 179 2.36 17.76 19.14
N ARG A 180 1.76 18.36 20.16
CA ARG A 180 0.59 19.24 20.00
C ARG A 180 0.88 20.43 19.11
N GLU A 181 2.03 21.09 19.29
CA GLU A 181 2.44 22.21 18.42
C GLU A 181 2.63 21.76 16.97
N MET A 182 3.28 20.61 16.76
CA MET A 182 3.52 20.05 15.43
C MET A 182 2.23 19.66 14.69
N THR A 183 1.11 19.48 15.41
CA THR A 183 -0.19 19.23 14.78
C THR A 183 -0.73 20.46 14.03
N PHE A 184 -0.30 21.68 14.38
CA PHE A 184 -0.64 22.91 13.69
C PHE A 184 0.30 23.14 12.50
N ARG A 185 -0.15 22.73 11.31
CA ARG A 185 0.63 22.82 10.06
C ARG A 185 0.33 24.11 9.29
N THR A 186 1.28 24.53 8.46
CA THR A 186 1.10 25.63 7.49
C THR A 186 0.66 26.95 8.16
N GLU A 187 -0.43 27.56 7.69
CA GLU A 187 -0.97 28.82 8.20
C GLU A 187 -1.39 28.73 9.68
N MET A 188 -1.99 27.59 10.08
CA MET A 188 -2.44 27.38 11.47
C MET A 188 -1.28 27.46 12.47
N GLY A 189 -0.12 26.87 12.11
CA GLY A 189 1.07 26.94 12.95
C GLY A 189 1.60 28.37 13.08
N LEU A 190 1.52 29.15 11.99
CA LEU A 190 1.93 30.55 12.00
C LEU A 190 1.01 31.42 12.87
N TYR A 191 -0.31 31.28 12.75
CA TYR A 191 -1.26 32.00 13.61
C TYR A 191 -1.12 31.64 15.08
N TYR A 192 -0.97 30.34 15.38
CA TYR A 192 -0.75 29.87 16.75
C TYR A 192 0.59 30.37 17.32
N SER A 193 1.62 30.58 16.47
CA SER A 193 2.89 31.16 16.93
C SER A 193 2.71 32.58 17.51
N TYR A 194 1.89 33.43 16.89
CA TYR A 194 1.60 34.77 17.41
C TYR A 194 0.77 34.74 18.68
N PHE A 195 -0.21 33.83 18.73
CA PHE A 195 -1.01 33.59 19.93
C PHE A 195 -0.11 33.19 21.11
N LYS A 196 0.84 32.28 20.88
CA LYS A 196 1.84 31.85 21.86
C LYS A 196 2.74 33.01 22.31
N THR A 197 3.26 33.82 21.38
CA THR A 197 4.08 35.01 21.72
C THR A 197 3.35 36.00 22.63
N ILE A 198 2.05 36.23 22.41
CA ILE A 198 1.27 37.16 23.25
C ILE A 198 1.07 36.57 24.65
N ILE A 199 0.79 35.26 24.77
CA ILE A 199 0.59 34.59 26.07
C ILE A 199 1.87 34.49 26.89
N GLU A 200 2.99 34.19 26.25
CA GLU A 200 4.29 34.05 26.92
C GLU A 200 4.88 35.41 27.34
N ALA A 201 4.36 36.52 26.81
CA ALA A 201 4.79 37.86 27.18
C ALA A 201 4.31 38.24 28.61
N PRO A 202 5.12 39.01 29.36
CA PRO A 202 4.82 39.38 30.75
C PRO A 202 3.60 40.29 30.89
N SER A 203 3.21 41.00 29.83
CA SER A 203 1.96 41.76 29.77
C SER A 203 1.33 41.71 28.38
N PHE A 204 0.00 41.84 28.30
CA PHE A 204 -0.73 41.85 27.03
C PHE A 204 -0.27 42.98 26.09
N LEU A 205 0.02 44.16 26.65
CA LEU A 205 0.52 45.31 25.89
C LEU A 205 1.92 45.05 25.31
N GLU A 206 2.78 44.39 26.07
CA GLU A 206 4.13 44.01 25.62
C GLU A 206 4.08 42.91 24.57
N GLY A 207 3.24 41.87 24.76
CA GLY A 207 3.02 40.84 23.75
C GLY A 207 2.45 41.42 22.45
N LEU A 208 1.51 42.36 22.55
CA LEU A 208 0.98 43.08 21.39
C LEU A 208 2.06 43.92 20.70
N TRP A 209 2.92 44.58 21.47
CA TRP A 209 4.04 45.35 20.93
C TRP A 209 5.07 44.46 20.22
N MET A 210 5.37 43.27 20.76
CA MET A 210 6.26 42.27 20.13
C MET A 210 5.70 41.79 18.78
N VAL A 211 4.40 41.53 18.69
CA VAL A 211 3.74 41.12 17.44
C VAL A 211 3.62 42.30 16.44
N MET A 212 3.44 43.53 16.93
CA MET A 212 3.44 44.74 16.10
C MET A 212 4.83 45.12 15.57
N ASN A 213 5.90 44.63 16.19
CA ASN A 213 7.29 44.85 15.79
C ASN A 213 8.02 43.52 15.55
N ASP A 214 7.37 42.62 14.83
CA ASP A 214 7.87 41.26 14.61
C ASP A 214 9.06 41.25 13.64
N ARG A 215 10.21 40.76 14.13
CA ARG A 215 11.44 40.57 13.35
C ARG A 215 11.69 39.12 12.95
N LEU A 216 10.89 38.18 13.45
CA LEU A 216 11.15 36.74 13.31
C LEU A 216 10.51 36.15 12.05
N THR A 217 9.42 36.74 11.53
CA THR A 217 8.67 36.15 10.41
C THR A 217 9.21 36.50 9.02
N GLU A 218 9.71 37.73 8.81
CA GLU A 218 10.22 38.21 7.52
C GLU A 218 11.65 38.77 7.64
N TYR A 219 12.54 38.06 8.35
CA TYR A 219 13.91 38.54 8.63
C TYR A 219 14.65 38.95 7.34
N PRO A 220 15.43 40.06 7.33
CA PRO A 220 15.72 40.99 8.43
C PRO A 220 14.70 42.14 8.60
N ARG A 221 13.56 42.10 7.89
CA ARG A 221 12.56 43.18 7.96
C ARG A 221 11.76 43.08 9.26
N VAL A 222 11.44 44.25 9.82
CA VAL A 222 10.47 44.37 10.91
C VAL A 222 9.09 44.59 10.30
N ILE A 223 8.13 43.73 10.65
CA ILE A 223 6.76 43.83 10.15
C ILE A 223 5.77 44.04 11.29
N ASN A 224 4.71 44.79 10.99
CA ASN A 224 3.54 44.82 11.87
C ASN A 224 2.63 43.64 11.53
N ALA A 225 2.81 42.52 12.25
CA ALA A 225 2.10 41.28 11.98
C ALA A 225 0.58 41.42 12.18
N VAL A 226 0.13 42.29 13.11
CA VAL A 226 -1.29 42.55 13.34
C VAL A 226 -1.96 43.12 12.11
N LYS A 227 -1.35 44.16 11.50
CA LYS A 227 -1.85 44.77 10.26
C LYS A 227 -1.63 43.86 9.05
N ARG A 228 -0.51 43.15 9.00
CA ARG A 228 -0.09 42.33 7.86
C ARG A 228 -0.93 41.07 7.69
N PHE A 229 -1.26 40.37 8.78
CA PHE A 229 -1.96 39.09 8.75
C PHE A 229 -3.39 39.13 9.30
N HIS A 230 -3.92 40.34 9.59
CA HIS A 230 -5.25 40.55 10.15
C HIS A 230 -5.53 39.74 11.44
N LEU A 231 -4.60 39.78 12.40
CA LEU A 231 -4.64 39.01 13.67
C LEU A 231 -5.72 39.47 14.69
N TYR A 232 -6.72 40.22 14.24
CA TYR A 232 -7.78 40.77 15.10
C TYR A 232 -8.62 39.68 15.80
N PRO A 233 -9.01 38.56 15.15
CA PRO A 233 -9.75 37.48 15.81
C PRO A 233 -8.96 36.83 16.95
N GLU A 234 -7.66 36.57 16.75
CA GLU A 234 -6.77 35.97 17.74
C GLU A 234 -6.62 36.91 18.95
N ILE A 235 -6.36 38.20 18.70
CA ILE A 235 -6.25 39.23 19.76
C ILE A 235 -7.58 39.37 20.52
N ALA A 236 -8.72 39.37 19.82
CA ALA A 236 -10.05 39.47 20.43
C ALA A 236 -10.38 38.23 21.29
N SER A 237 -9.91 37.05 20.90
CA SER A 237 -10.08 35.81 21.68
C SER A 237 -9.21 35.78 22.95
N LEU A 238 -8.05 36.46 22.93
CA LEU A 238 -7.10 36.54 24.05
C LEU A 238 -7.50 37.57 25.11
N PHE A 239 -8.17 38.66 24.70
CA PHE A 239 -8.55 39.76 25.60
C PHE A 239 -9.35 39.30 26.82
N PRO A 240 -10.39 38.44 26.70
CA PRO A 240 -11.08 37.87 27.85
C PRO A 240 -10.16 37.06 28.77
N MET A 241 -9.16 36.36 28.22
CA MET A 241 -8.27 35.47 28.98
C MET A 241 -7.32 36.26 29.90
N TYR A 242 -6.81 37.40 29.45
CA TYR A 242 -6.00 38.33 30.28
C TYR A 242 -6.86 39.10 31.30
N VAL A 243 -8.09 39.46 30.92
CA VAL A 243 -9.05 40.15 31.82
C VAL A 243 -9.57 39.22 32.92
N VAL A 244 -9.70 37.91 32.65
CA VAL A 244 -10.12 36.88 33.63
C VAL A 244 -9.13 36.71 34.78
N GLY A 245 -7.85 37.07 34.61
CA GLY A 245 -6.90 37.15 35.73
C GLY A 245 -7.30 38.14 36.84
N TYR A 246 -8.25 39.04 36.58
CA TYR A 246 -8.68 40.13 37.47
C TYR A 246 -10.19 40.16 37.80
N ILE A 247 -11.03 39.24 37.32
CA ILE A 247 -12.51 39.35 37.45
C ILE A 247 -13.20 38.03 37.86
N GLU A 248 -14.16 38.14 38.79
CA GLU A 248 -15.03 37.03 39.26
C GLU A 248 -15.83 36.31 38.14
N PRO A 249 -16.00 34.98 38.21
CA PRO A 249 -16.63 34.16 37.16
C PRO A 249 -18.09 34.53 36.82
N SER A 250 -18.84 35.07 37.77
CA SER A 250 -20.26 35.43 37.59
C SER A 250 -20.47 36.67 36.71
N LYS A 251 -19.45 37.54 36.59
CA LYS A 251 -19.47 38.72 35.71
C LYS A 251 -19.03 38.40 34.28
N PHE A 252 -18.30 37.30 34.07
CA PHE A 252 -17.76 36.87 32.77
C PHE A 252 -18.83 36.56 31.73
N GLN A 253 -19.91 35.86 32.13
CA GLN A 253 -21.00 35.52 31.22
C GLN A 253 -21.76 36.76 30.74
N LYS A 254 -21.89 37.78 31.60
CA LYS A 254 -22.50 39.08 31.23
C LYS A 254 -21.59 39.90 30.30
N ILE A 255 -20.26 39.83 30.48
CA ILE A 255 -19.30 40.53 29.63
C ILE A 255 -19.25 39.91 28.23
N ILE A 256 -19.28 38.57 28.09
CA ILE A 256 -19.36 37.91 26.78
C ILE A 256 -20.65 38.28 26.05
N TYR A 257 -21.79 38.27 26.77
CA TYR A 257 -23.06 38.70 26.19
C TYR A 257 -23.04 40.17 25.76
N MET A 258 -22.43 41.06 26.57
CA MET A 258 -22.25 42.46 26.20
C MET A 258 -21.29 42.62 25.02
N ASN A 259 -20.22 41.83 24.92
CA ASN A 259 -19.27 41.92 23.80
C ASN A 259 -19.86 41.37 22.50
N MET A 260 -20.66 40.30 22.56
CA MET A 260 -21.47 39.83 21.43
C MET A 260 -22.54 40.85 21.02
N LEU A 261 -23.16 41.54 21.98
CA LEU A 261 -24.08 42.65 21.71
C LEU A 261 -23.35 43.85 21.07
N ILE A 262 -22.16 44.22 21.55
CA ILE A 262 -21.35 45.31 21.00
C ILE A 262 -20.83 44.97 19.60
N GLN A 263 -20.40 43.74 19.34
CA GLN A 263 -20.01 43.29 18.00
C GLN A 263 -21.22 43.21 17.05
N GLY A 264 -22.37 42.75 17.54
CA GLY A 264 -23.63 42.77 16.79
C GLY A 264 -24.10 44.20 16.48
N PHE A 265 -23.99 45.11 17.44
CA PHE A 265 -24.34 46.52 17.29
C PHE A 265 -23.33 47.27 16.41
N GLY A 266 -22.04 46.92 16.48
CA GLY A 266 -20.98 47.44 15.62
C GLY A 266 -21.14 47.01 14.17
N TRP A 267 -21.57 45.76 13.93
CA TRP A 267 -21.93 45.27 12.60
C TRP A 267 -23.20 45.94 12.06
N LEU A 268 -24.19 46.17 12.92
CA LEU A 268 -25.41 46.92 12.59
C LEU A 268 -25.12 48.39 12.26
N CYS A 269 -24.32 49.08 13.09
CA CYS A 269 -23.89 50.44 12.83
C CYS A 269 -23.00 50.53 11.59
N GLY A 270 -22.10 49.58 11.38
CA GLY A 270 -21.23 49.52 10.20
C GLY A 270 -22.03 49.32 8.91
N THR A 271 -23.06 48.47 8.93
CA THR A 271 -23.96 48.29 7.78
C THR A 271 -24.85 49.51 7.57
N ILE A 272 -25.32 50.18 8.62
CA ILE A 272 -26.09 51.44 8.53
C ILE A 272 -25.22 52.56 7.95
N ILE A 273 -23.98 52.73 8.43
CA ILE A 273 -23.03 53.75 7.96
C ILE A 273 -22.61 53.48 6.52
N LEU A 274 -22.32 52.22 6.17
CA LEU A 274 -21.99 51.83 4.80
C LEU A 274 -23.17 52.09 3.86
N LYS A 275 -24.40 51.83 4.32
CA LYS A 275 -25.64 52.11 3.57
C LYS A 275 -25.91 53.62 3.43
N PHE A 276 -25.55 54.42 4.44
CA PHE A 276 -25.63 55.88 4.44
C PHE A 276 -24.58 56.51 3.50
N LEU A 277 -23.35 55.98 3.50
CA LEU A 277 -22.30 56.39 2.57
C LEU A 277 -22.63 56.02 1.13
N THR A 278 -23.13 54.80 0.89
CA THR A 278 -23.57 54.41 -0.46
C THR A 278 -24.77 55.23 -0.93
N SER A 279 -25.69 55.62 -0.04
CA SER A 279 -26.82 56.50 -0.37
C SER A 279 -26.38 57.92 -0.76
N LYS A 280 -25.40 58.50 -0.06
CA LYS A 280 -24.88 59.85 -0.36
C LYS A 280 -24.01 59.92 -1.62
N ILE A 281 -23.31 58.84 -1.96
CA ILE A 281 -22.36 58.81 -3.10
C ILE A 281 -23.08 58.43 -4.41
N LEU A 282 -24.13 57.60 -4.37
CA LEU A 282 -24.79 57.07 -5.57
C LEU A 282 -26.08 57.80 -5.99
N GLY A 283 -26.56 58.79 -5.23
CA GLY A 283 -27.64 59.68 -5.69
C GLY A 283 -28.95 59.01 -6.09
N VAL A 284 -29.23 57.79 -5.61
CA VAL A 284 -30.53 57.12 -5.83
C VAL A 284 -31.42 57.39 -4.62
N SER A 285 -32.17 58.49 -4.69
CA SER A 285 -33.39 58.66 -3.91
C SER A 285 -34.42 57.70 -4.50
N ASP A 286 -34.91 56.73 -3.73
CA ASP A 286 -36.35 56.60 -3.43
C ASP A 286 -36.66 55.34 -2.60
N HIS A 287 -37.56 55.55 -1.65
CA HIS A 287 -38.25 54.60 -0.75
C HIS A 287 -37.67 54.27 0.65
N ILE A 288 -38.21 55.04 1.61
CA ILE A 288 -38.56 54.75 3.01
C ILE A 288 -37.48 55.04 4.08
N ARG A 289 -37.72 56.10 4.88
CA ARG A 289 -36.93 56.45 6.07
C ARG A 289 -37.27 55.51 7.22
N LEU A 290 -36.24 55.00 7.89
CA LEU A 290 -36.35 54.12 9.07
C LEU A 290 -37.02 54.81 10.27
N SER A 291 -37.08 56.15 10.29
CA SER A 291 -37.84 56.94 11.28
C SER A 291 -39.33 56.63 11.25
N ASP A 292 -39.87 56.38 10.06
CA ASP A 292 -41.31 56.25 9.85
C ASP A 292 -41.80 54.86 10.29
N LEU A 293 -40.90 53.86 10.21
CA LEU A 293 -41.14 52.49 10.66
C LEU A 293 -41.13 52.34 12.20
N ILE A 294 -40.36 53.20 12.88
CA ILE A 294 -40.28 53.21 14.35
C ILE A 294 -41.49 53.96 14.94
N ALA A 295 -41.94 55.04 14.28
CA ALA A 295 -43.15 55.77 14.66
C ALA A 295 -44.41 54.87 14.57
N ALA A 296 -44.52 54.03 13.54
CA ALA A 296 -45.66 53.14 13.32
C ALA A 296 -45.82 52.00 14.35
N ARG A 297 -44.76 51.65 15.11
CA ARG A 297 -44.80 50.52 16.04
C ARG A 297 -45.17 50.90 17.49
N ILE A 298 -45.09 52.17 17.85
CA ILE A 298 -45.29 52.64 19.24
C ILE A 298 -46.60 53.41 19.41
N LEU A 299 -47.02 54.20 18.41
CA LEU A 299 -48.24 55.00 18.47
C LEU A 299 -49.22 54.48 17.41
N ARG A 300 -50.28 53.77 17.84
CA ARG A 300 -51.35 53.30 16.95
C ARG A 300 -52.08 54.50 16.31
N PHE A 301 -51.58 54.98 15.18
CA PHE A 301 -52.35 55.80 14.25
C PHE A 301 -52.46 55.05 12.93
N THR A 302 -53.70 54.90 12.46
CA THR A 302 -54.07 54.21 11.23
C THR A 302 -53.94 55.17 10.07
N ASP A 303 -52.84 55.11 9.31
CA ASP A 303 -52.74 55.74 8.00
C ASP A 303 -52.88 54.72 6.87
N PHE A 304 -53.63 55.13 5.85
CA PHE A 304 -54.17 54.32 4.76
C PHE A 304 -53.07 53.67 3.88
N ASP A 305 -51.88 54.28 3.80
CA ASP A 305 -50.75 53.77 3.01
C ASP A 305 -50.05 52.55 3.63
N THR A 306 -50.15 52.35 4.95
CA THR A 306 -49.59 51.15 5.60
C THR A 306 -50.50 49.92 5.44
N LEU A 307 -51.78 50.16 5.13
CA LEU A 307 -52.77 49.11 4.87
C LEU A 307 -52.53 48.45 3.50
N ILE A 308 -51.99 49.19 2.52
CA ILE A 308 -51.68 48.67 1.18
C ILE A 308 -50.51 47.67 1.24
N TYR A 309 -49.49 47.92 2.07
CA TYR A 309 -48.35 47.01 2.22
C TYR A 309 -48.65 45.78 3.09
N THR A 310 -49.57 45.88 4.04
CA THR A 310 -50.03 44.71 4.81
C THR A 310 -51.05 43.86 4.04
N CYS A 311 -51.65 44.39 2.97
CA CYS A 311 -52.52 43.68 2.05
C CYS A 311 -51.84 43.25 0.73
N ALA A 312 -50.53 43.48 0.56
CA ALA A 312 -49.78 42.92 -0.57
C ALA A 312 -49.71 41.39 -0.41
N PRO A 313 -49.96 40.60 -1.46
CA PRO A 313 -50.02 39.16 -1.34
C PRO A 313 -48.66 38.64 -0.86
N GLU A 314 -48.63 37.81 0.20
CA GLU A 314 -47.44 37.12 0.73
C GLU A 314 -46.60 36.38 -0.35
N PHE A 315 -47.17 36.21 -1.53
CA PHE A 315 -46.58 35.62 -2.72
C PHE A 315 -45.36 36.41 -3.28
N ASP A 316 -45.41 37.75 -3.29
CA ASP A 316 -44.39 38.57 -3.99
C ASP A 316 -43.07 38.72 -3.21
N PHE A 317 -43.09 38.54 -1.88
CA PHE A 317 -41.89 38.62 -1.03
C PHE A 317 -41.08 37.30 -1.02
N MET A 318 -41.78 36.16 -1.06
CA MET A 318 -41.17 34.82 -1.12
C MET A 318 -40.41 34.58 -2.43
N GLU A 319 -40.92 35.09 -3.55
CA GLU A 319 -40.30 34.92 -4.86
C GLU A 319 -38.96 35.66 -4.96
N LYS A 320 -38.89 36.90 -4.44
CA LYS A 320 -37.64 37.70 -4.41
C LYS A 320 -36.56 37.07 -3.52
N ALA A 321 -36.94 36.53 -2.36
CA ALA A 321 -36.00 35.84 -1.46
C ALA A 321 -35.50 34.51 -2.06
N LEU A 322 -36.39 33.74 -2.70
CA LEU A 322 -36.02 32.49 -3.38
C LEU A 322 -35.04 32.77 -4.52
N ILE A 323 -35.34 33.78 -5.36
CA ILE A 323 -34.47 34.21 -6.46
C ILE A 323 -33.06 34.55 -5.93
N PHE A 324 -32.97 35.37 -4.88
CA PHE A 324 -31.70 35.71 -4.25
C PHE A 324 -30.91 34.47 -3.80
N HIS A 325 -31.55 33.54 -3.10
CA HIS A 325 -30.90 32.32 -2.63
C HIS A 325 -30.50 31.37 -3.77
N THR A 326 -31.26 31.28 -4.86
CA THR A 326 -30.84 30.54 -6.06
C THR A 326 -29.64 31.19 -6.77
N LEU A 327 -29.64 32.52 -6.91
CA LEU A 327 -28.51 33.24 -7.51
C LEU A 327 -27.25 33.12 -6.63
N GLN A 328 -27.41 33.21 -5.30
CA GLN A 328 -26.33 33.01 -4.34
C GLN A 328 -25.78 31.57 -4.38
N LEU A 329 -26.66 30.57 -4.50
CA LEU A 329 -26.27 29.16 -4.66
C LEU A 329 -25.46 28.96 -5.94
N LEU A 330 -25.91 29.53 -7.07
CA LEU A 330 -25.19 29.46 -8.34
C LEU A 330 -23.83 30.14 -8.26
N ALA A 331 -23.73 31.29 -7.60
CA ALA A 331 -22.46 31.99 -7.38
C ALA A 331 -21.50 31.16 -6.52
N PHE A 332 -21.96 30.60 -5.40
CA PHE A 332 -21.14 29.71 -4.58
C PHE A 332 -20.79 28.40 -5.28
N ALA A 333 -21.65 27.89 -6.16
CA ALA A 333 -21.37 26.71 -6.97
C ALA A 333 -20.27 26.99 -7.99
N ALA A 334 -20.34 28.12 -8.71
CA ALA A 334 -19.30 28.56 -9.62
C ALA A 334 -17.96 28.74 -8.89
N LEU A 335 -17.96 29.41 -7.72
CA LEU A 335 -16.78 29.57 -6.89
C LEU A 335 -16.20 28.24 -6.38
N ALA A 336 -17.04 27.27 -6.01
CA ALA A 336 -16.58 25.95 -5.56
C ALA A 336 -16.02 25.08 -6.70
N ILE A 337 -16.55 25.23 -7.93
CA ILE A 337 -16.01 24.58 -9.13
C ILE A 337 -14.63 25.16 -9.47
N LEU A 338 -14.46 26.48 -9.33
CA LEU A 338 -13.19 27.16 -9.58
C LEU A 338 -12.16 26.92 -8.48
N ILE A 339 -12.58 26.88 -7.20
CA ILE A 339 -11.70 26.77 -6.03
C ILE A 339 -12.31 25.79 -5.00
N MET A 340 -11.70 24.62 -4.85
CA MET A 340 -12.17 23.55 -3.95
C MET A 340 -12.35 23.98 -2.49
N ARG A 341 -11.51 24.89 -1.97
CA ARG A 341 -11.63 25.40 -0.59
C ARG A 341 -12.93 26.19 -0.36
N LEU A 342 -13.48 26.84 -1.40
CA LEU A 342 -14.72 27.61 -1.31
C LEU A 342 -15.98 26.74 -1.27
N LYS A 343 -15.84 25.42 -1.44
CA LYS A 343 -16.92 24.45 -1.16
C LYS A 343 -17.51 24.63 0.24
N LEU A 344 -16.71 25.10 1.21
CA LEU A 344 -17.15 25.41 2.57
C LEU A 344 -18.37 26.35 2.60
N PHE A 345 -18.49 27.29 1.66
CA PHE A 345 -19.64 28.21 1.57
C PHE A 345 -20.83 27.58 0.82
N LEU A 346 -20.55 26.75 -0.19
CA LEU A 346 -21.57 26.08 -0.99
C LEU A 346 -22.35 25.05 -0.15
N THR A 347 -21.66 24.19 0.61
CA THR A 347 -22.31 23.05 1.28
C THR A 347 -23.40 23.43 2.28
N PRO A 348 -23.21 24.40 3.20
CA PRO A 348 -24.28 24.86 4.08
C PRO A 348 -25.45 25.47 3.31
N HIS A 349 -25.17 26.26 2.26
CA HIS A 349 -26.21 26.87 1.44
C HIS A 349 -27.01 25.82 0.65
N MET A 350 -26.37 24.74 0.19
CA MET A 350 -27.04 23.59 -0.40
C MET A 350 -27.96 22.90 0.61
N CYS A 351 -27.54 22.73 1.86
CA CYS A 351 -28.38 22.16 2.91
C CYS A 351 -29.62 23.01 3.17
N VAL A 352 -29.47 24.34 3.19
CA VAL A 352 -30.61 25.27 3.31
C VAL A 352 -31.56 25.13 2.12
N MET A 353 -31.05 25.08 0.89
CA MET A 353 -31.89 24.91 -0.30
C MET A 353 -32.54 23.52 -0.37
N ALA A 354 -31.85 22.47 0.07
CA ALA A 354 -32.39 21.11 0.15
C ALA A 354 -33.55 21.01 1.15
N SER A 355 -33.55 21.83 2.21
CA SER A 355 -34.65 21.86 3.18
C SER A 355 -35.98 22.34 2.58
N LEU A 356 -35.95 23.05 1.44
CA LEU A 356 -37.15 23.51 0.72
C LEU A 356 -37.99 22.37 0.14
N ILE A 357 -37.46 21.14 0.05
CA ILE A 357 -38.24 19.95 -0.36
C ILE A 357 -39.42 19.67 0.59
N CYS A 358 -39.32 20.14 1.84
CA CYS A 358 -40.37 20.04 2.85
C CYS A 358 -41.36 21.22 2.82
N SER A 359 -41.19 22.19 1.90
CA SER A 359 -42.08 23.34 1.79
C SER A 359 -43.39 22.97 1.12
N GLN A 360 -44.49 23.04 1.88
CA GLN A 360 -45.84 22.80 1.39
C GLN A 360 -46.29 23.82 0.32
N ARG A 361 -45.71 25.03 0.33
CA ARG A 361 -46.06 26.10 -0.62
C ARG A 361 -45.47 25.86 -2.02
N LEU A 362 -44.27 25.28 -2.12
CA LEU A 362 -43.59 25.00 -3.41
C LEU A 362 -44.08 23.70 -4.06
N PHE A 363 -44.34 22.66 -3.26
CA PHE A 363 -44.70 21.33 -3.76
C PHE A 363 -46.16 20.94 -3.48
N GLY A 364 -47.03 21.90 -3.16
CA GLY A 364 -48.42 21.66 -2.75
C GLY A 364 -49.24 20.79 -3.72
N TRP A 365 -49.01 20.93 -5.03
CA TRP A 365 -49.66 20.09 -6.05
C TRP A 365 -49.25 18.60 -5.99
N LEU A 366 -48.01 18.31 -5.56
CA LEU A 366 -47.54 16.94 -5.33
C LEU A 366 -48.10 16.33 -4.03
N PHE A 367 -48.32 17.15 -2.99
CA PHE A 367 -48.94 16.71 -1.74
C PHE A 367 -50.41 16.27 -1.91
N CYS A 368 -51.12 16.79 -2.92
CA CYS A 368 -52.51 16.40 -3.20
C CYS A 368 -52.67 15.06 -3.95
N ARG A 369 -51.64 14.59 -4.67
CA ARG A 369 -51.73 13.41 -5.55
C ARG A 369 -51.15 12.12 -4.94
N VAL A 370 -50.27 12.23 -3.94
CA VAL A 370 -49.60 11.11 -3.26
C VAL A 370 -49.42 11.48 -1.78
N ARG A 371 -49.42 10.51 -0.84
CA ARG A 371 -49.00 10.77 0.56
C ARG A 371 -47.49 11.09 0.59
N PHE A 372 -47.15 12.29 0.16
CA PHE A 372 -45.79 12.78 -0.02
C PHE A 372 -45.00 12.78 1.30
N GLU A 373 -45.71 12.89 2.43
CA GLU A 373 -45.14 12.71 3.78
C GLU A 373 -44.41 11.38 3.96
N ASN A 374 -44.94 10.27 3.42
CA ASN A 374 -44.28 8.96 3.50
C ASN A 374 -43.02 8.88 2.63
N ILE A 375 -42.99 9.61 1.52
CA ILE A 375 -41.83 9.67 0.61
C ILE A 375 -40.73 10.53 1.23
N VAL A 376 -41.09 11.70 1.75
CA VAL A 376 -40.15 12.58 2.50
C VAL A 376 -39.63 11.86 3.74
N PHE A 377 -40.47 11.15 4.48
CA PHE A 377 -40.05 10.33 5.61
C PHE A 377 -39.13 9.19 5.19
N GLY A 378 -39.39 8.53 4.05
CA GLY A 378 -38.50 7.51 3.47
C GLY A 378 -37.13 8.07 3.07
N ILE A 379 -37.10 9.24 2.42
CA ILE A 379 -35.87 9.95 2.05
C ILE A 379 -35.08 10.37 3.30
N LEU A 380 -35.74 10.96 4.29
CA LEU A 380 -35.11 11.35 5.57
C LEU A 380 -34.58 10.13 6.34
N THR A 381 -35.29 9.00 6.31
CA THR A 381 -34.84 7.76 6.97
C THR A 381 -33.61 7.19 6.26
N LEU A 382 -33.58 7.17 4.93
CA LEU A 382 -32.40 6.77 4.15
C LEU A 382 -31.21 7.71 4.36
N MET A 383 -31.44 9.03 4.36
CA MET A 383 -30.41 10.04 4.65
C MET A 383 -29.89 9.93 6.08
N SER A 384 -30.76 9.60 7.05
CA SER A 384 -30.37 9.41 8.45
C SER A 384 -29.59 8.10 8.67
N LEU A 385 -29.96 7.01 7.98
CA LEU A 385 -29.21 5.75 7.98
C LEU A 385 -27.83 5.91 7.33
N GLN A 386 -27.77 6.54 6.16
CA GLN A 386 -26.49 6.84 5.50
C GLN A 386 -25.65 7.83 6.32
N GLY A 387 -26.29 8.84 6.91
CA GLY A 387 -25.66 9.79 7.83
C GLY A 387 -25.07 9.08 9.05
N CYS A 388 -25.82 8.17 9.67
CA CYS A 388 -25.37 7.38 10.80
C CYS A 388 -24.20 6.45 10.43
N ALA A 389 -24.26 5.78 9.26
CA ALA A 389 -23.14 4.98 8.75
C ALA A 389 -21.88 5.82 8.49
N ASN A 390 -22.04 7.01 7.91
CA ASN A 390 -20.94 7.95 7.68
C ASN A 390 -20.35 8.46 9.00
N LEU A 391 -21.19 8.83 9.97
CA LEU A 391 -20.77 9.25 11.31
C LEU A 391 -20.06 8.12 12.05
N HIS A 392 -20.55 6.89 11.94
CA HIS A 392 -19.91 5.72 12.55
C HIS A 392 -18.54 5.43 11.92
N SER A 393 -18.44 5.53 10.59
CA SER A 393 -17.16 5.42 9.87
C SER A 393 -16.20 6.56 10.23
N GLN A 394 -16.70 7.77 10.49
CA GLN A 394 -15.86 8.89 10.94
C GLN A 394 -15.41 8.71 12.39
N TRP A 395 -16.23 8.12 13.26
CA TRP A 395 -15.87 7.80 14.64
C TRP A 395 -14.93 6.60 14.77
N SER A 396 -14.90 5.70 13.79
CA SER A 396 -13.99 4.54 13.79
C SER A 396 -12.57 4.87 13.30
N ILE A 397 -12.34 6.07 12.76
CA ILE A 397 -10.99 6.52 12.39
C ILE A 397 -10.29 6.92 13.68
N ILE A 398 -9.43 6.02 14.17
CA ILE A 398 -8.47 6.30 15.24
C ILE A 398 -7.15 6.58 14.55
N GLY A 399 -6.73 7.84 14.55
CA GLY A 399 -5.45 8.25 13.99
C GLY A 399 -4.45 8.51 15.11
N GLU A 400 -3.28 7.87 15.05
CA GLU A 400 -2.13 8.25 15.88
C GLU A 400 -1.29 9.27 15.10
N PHE A 401 -1.06 10.45 15.69
CA PHE A 401 -0.14 11.43 15.14
C PHE A 401 1.29 11.01 15.43
N ASN A 402 2.02 10.52 14.43
CA ASN A 402 3.45 10.23 14.53
C ASN A 402 4.22 10.92 13.39
N ASN A 403 5.09 11.87 13.74
CA ASN A 403 5.99 12.53 12.79
C ASN A 403 7.41 12.67 13.36
N LEU A 404 7.99 11.54 13.76
CA LEU A 404 9.33 11.43 14.34
C LEU A 404 10.40 12.29 13.63
N PRO A 405 10.51 12.33 12.28
CA PRO A 405 11.57 13.10 11.61
C PRO A 405 11.44 14.61 11.81
N GLN A 406 10.20 15.12 11.88
CA GLN A 406 9.97 16.54 12.14
C GLN A 406 10.28 16.88 13.60
N GLU A 407 9.94 15.97 14.53
CA GLU A 407 10.24 16.14 15.94
C GLU A 407 11.75 16.21 16.19
N GLU A 408 12.51 15.26 15.65
CA GLU A 408 13.96 15.21 15.75
C GLU A 408 14.61 16.48 15.18
N LEU A 409 14.13 16.96 14.02
CA LEU A 409 14.61 18.20 13.43
C LEU A 409 14.38 19.40 14.37
N ILE A 410 13.18 19.52 14.93
CA ILE A 410 12.83 20.64 15.81
C ILE A 410 13.62 20.56 17.13
N GLN A 411 13.79 19.37 17.70
CA GLN A 411 14.66 19.16 18.87
C GLN A 411 16.11 19.53 18.55
N TRP A 412 16.64 19.08 17.40
CA TRP A 412 17.98 19.41 16.96
C TRP A 412 18.19 20.92 16.82
N ILE A 413 17.24 21.64 16.22
CA ILE A 413 17.28 23.11 16.10
C ILE A 413 17.30 23.75 17.50
N LYS A 414 16.44 23.29 18.43
CA LYS A 414 16.41 23.85 19.80
C LYS A 414 17.73 23.71 20.55
N TYR A 415 18.41 22.57 20.42
CA TYR A 415 19.59 22.26 21.23
C TYR A 415 20.93 22.58 20.55
N ASN A 416 20.99 22.59 19.21
CA ASN A 416 22.26 22.67 18.48
C ASN A 416 22.44 23.96 17.66
N THR A 417 21.42 24.82 17.56
CA THR A 417 21.54 26.11 16.85
C THR A 417 21.44 27.31 17.77
N ARG A 418 22.07 28.42 17.36
CA ARG A 418 21.98 29.68 18.08
C ARG A 418 20.58 30.30 17.90
N PRO A 419 20.03 31.00 18.90
CA PRO A 419 18.68 31.55 18.84
C PRO A 419 18.48 32.63 17.77
N ASP A 420 19.56 33.26 17.30
CA ASP A 420 19.58 34.25 16.22
C ASP A 420 19.76 33.63 14.82
N ALA A 421 19.94 32.31 14.72
CA ALA A 421 20.17 31.64 13.45
C ALA A 421 18.93 31.69 12.54
N VAL A 422 19.13 32.12 11.29
CA VAL A 422 18.07 32.33 10.31
C VAL A 422 17.86 31.09 9.45
N PHE A 423 16.60 30.64 9.36
CA PHE A 423 16.20 29.45 8.59
C PHE A 423 15.44 29.78 7.31
N ALA A 424 15.66 28.98 6.27
CA ALA A 424 14.85 28.98 5.04
C ALA A 424 14.58 27.56 4.56
N GLY A 425 13.47 27.33 3.86
CA GLY A 425 13.10 25.99 3.38
C GLY A 425 11.67 25.92 2.87
N ALA A 426 11.07 24.73 2.92
CA ALA A 426 9.67 24.55 2.56
C ALA A 426 8.76 25.35 3.51
N MET A 427 7.77 26.05 2.96
CA MET A 427 6.90 26.94 3.73
C MET A 427 6.15 26.27 4.91
N PRO A 428 5.62 25.04 4.78
CA PRO A 428 4.97 24.36 5.91
C PRO A 428 5.95 24.11 7.06
N THR A 429 7.18 23.72 6.72
CA THR A 429 8.25 23.42 7.66
C THR A 429 8.74 24.68 8.36
N MET A 430 8.87 25.81 7.63
CA MET A 430 9.22 27.10 8.25
C MET A 430 8.18 27.57 9.27
N ALA A 431 6.89 27.35 9.02
CA ALA A 431 5.84 27.68 9.98
C ALA A 431 5.98 26.86 11.28
N SER A 432 6.30 25.57 11.17
CA SER A 432 6.55 24.71 12.33
C SER A 432 7.84 25.06 13.07
N VAL A 433 8.92 25.39 12.35
CA VAL A 433 10.18 25.87 12.96
C VAL A 433 9.90 27.12 13.78
N LYS A 434 9.24 28.14 13.19
CA LYS A 434 8.90 29.36 13.92
C LYS A 434 8.02 29.09 15.14
N LEU A 435 6.97 28.26 15.01
CA LEU A 435 6.08 27.95 16.13
C LEU A 435 6.81 27.29 17.30
N SER A 436 7.60 26.25 17.01
CA SER A 436 8.17 25.42 18.05
C SER A 436 9.50 25.92 18.58
N THR A 437 10.31 26.62 17.78
CA THR A 437 11.65 27.09 18.18
C THR A 437 11.80 28.60 18.26
N LEU A 438 10.84 29.38 17.76
CA LEU A 438 10.88 30.86 17.70
C LEU A 438 12.12 31.43 16.99
N HIS A 439 12.79 30.65 16.13
CA HIS A 439 13.91 31.14 15.35
C HIS A 439 13.45 32.03 14.18
N PRO A 440 14.28 33.01 13.74
CA PRO A 440 13.99 33.82 12.56
C PRO A 440 13.85 32.98 11.29
N ILE A 441 12.82 33.25 10.50
CA ILE A 441 12.58 32.61 9.20
C ILE A 441 12.54 33.66 8.07
N VAL A 442 12.91 33.23 6.86
CA VAL A 442 12.92 34.12 5.67
C VAL A 442 11.64 34.02 4.83
N ASN A 443 11.01 32.84 4.81
CA ASN A 443 9.83 32.57 4.00
C ASN A 443 8.77 31.77 4.76
N HIS A 444 7.49 32.00 4.45
CA HIS A 444 6.35 31.40 5.14
C HIS A 444 5.13 31.23 4.22
N PRO A 445 4.07 30.50 4.65
CA PRO A 445 2.90 30.20 3.81
C PRO A 445 2.08 31.42 3.33
N HIS A 446 2.06 32.52 4.08
CA HIS A 446 1.43 33.80 3.67
C HIS A 446 2.34 34.62 2.76
N TYR A 447 2.43 34.26 1.48
CA TYR A 447 3.29 34.94 0.51
C TYR A 447 2.53 35.89 -0.43
N GLU A 448 1.42 36.50 -0.01
CA GLU A 448 0.63 37.39 -0.88
C GLU A 448 1.42 38.64 -1.32
N ASP A 449 2.35 39.08 -0.48
CA ASP A 449 3.23 40.21 -0.75
C ASP A 449 4.21 39.96 -1.91
N ALA A 450 4.45 41.01 -2.70
CA ALA A 450 5.30 40.92 -3.89
C ALA A 450 6.78 40.68 -3.54
N ASP A 451 7.30 41.32 -2.49
CA ASP A 451 8.70 41.17 -2.08
C ASP A 451 8.93 39.79 -1.47
N LEU A 452 7.99 39.32 -0.66
CA LEU A 452 8.05 37.98 -0.08
C LEU A 452 7.95 36.88 -1.15
N ARG A 453 7.18 37.09 -2.23
CA ARG A 453 7.19 36.22 -3.42
C ARG A 453 8.54 36.15 -4.08
N ALA A 454 9.19 37.29 -4.25
CA ALA A 454 10.53 37.34 -4.84
C ALA A 454 11.55 36.59 -3.98
N ARG A 455 11.53 36.79 -2.66
CA ARG A 455 12.37 36.07 -1.69
C ARG A 455 12.12 34.57 -1.72
N THR A 456 10.84 34.18 -1.67
CA THR A 456 10.44 32.77 -1.77
C THR A 456 10.94 32.14 -3.07
N LYS A 457 10.82 32.83 -4.21
CA LYS A 457 11.34 32.34 -5.50
C LYS A 457 12.84 32.09 -5.45
N ILE A 458 13.60 32.94 -4.73
CA ILE A 458 15.04 32.73 -4.49
C ILE A 458 15.26 31.50 -3.60
N VAL A 459 14.53 31.37 -2.49
CA VAL A 459 14.61 30.22 -1.58
C VAL A 459 14.31 28.90 -2.29
N TYR A 460 13.34 28.87 -3.21
CA TYR A 460 13.00 27.69 -4.00
C TYR A 460 13.90 27.49 -5.24
N SER A 461 14.79 28.44 -5.55
CA SER A 461 15.76 28.28 -6.63
C SER A 461 16.82 27.21 -6.34
N THR A 462 16.95 26.79 -5.08
CA THR A 462 17.68 25.56 -4.68
C THR A 462 17.19 24.30 -5.38
N TYR A 463 15.90 24.24 -5.74
CA TYR A 463 15.32 23.13 -6.50
C TYR A 463 15.43 23.32 -8.03
N SER A 464 16.08 24.39 -8.48
CA SER A 464 16.27 24.70 -9.90
C SER A 464 17.57 24.10 -10.46
N ARG A 465 17.79 24.24 -11.78
CA ARG A 465 19.03 23.79 -12.46
C ARG A 465 20.20 24.77 -12.30
N LYS A 466 20.08 25.78 -11.45
CA LYS A 466 21.13 26.78 -11.21
C LYS A 466 22.33 26.15 -10.51
N SER A 467 23.50 26.76 -10.67
CA SER A 467 24.70 26.28 -9.99
C SER A 467 24.60 26.46 -8.47
N ALA A 468 25.18 25.54 -7.70
CA ALA A 468 25.19 25.64 -6.24
C ALA A 468 25.84 26.95 -5.74
N LYS A 469 26.83 27.46 -6.48
CA LYS A 469 27.47 28.75 -6.20
C LYS A 469 26.48 29.91 -6.32
N GLU A 470 25.77 30.00 -7.44
CA GLU A 470 24.78 31.07 -7.69
C GLU A 470 23.65 31.07 -6.65
N VAL A 471 23.15 29.88 -6.29
CA VAL A 471 22.09 29.75 -5.28
C VAL A 471 22.59 30.13 -3.89
N ARG A 472 23.80 29.69 -3.51
CA ARG A 472 24.41 30.04 -2.22
C ARG A 472 24.61 31.55 -2.10
N ASP A 473 25.15 32.19 -3.12
CA ASP A 473 25.42 33.64 -3.10
C ASP A 473 24.09 34.43 -2.91
N LYS A 474 22.99 33.94 -3.51
CA LYS A 474 21.64 34.50 -3.32
C LYS A 474 21.00 34.20 -1.95
N LEU A 475 21.30 33.06 -1.34
CA LEU A 475 20.83 32.74 0.02
C LEU A 475 21.59 33.55 1.09
N VAL A 476 22.89 33.79 0.86
CA VAL A 476 23.72 34.66 1.71
C VAL A 476 23.22 36.10 1.66
N GLU A 477 22.80 36.60 0.48
CA GLU A 477 22.15 37.91 0.34
C GLU A 477 20.89 38.04 1.24
N LEU A 478 20.16 36.93 1.43
CA LEU A 478 18.99 36.85 2.31
C LEU A 478 19.33 36.54 3.79
N HIS A 479 20.61 36.50 4.14
CA HIS A 479 21.11 36.24 5.50
C HIS A 479 20.69 34.87 6.05
N VAL A 480 20.50 33.87 5.18
CA VAL A 480 20.14 32.50 5.60
C VAL A 480 21.37 31.78 6.16
N ASN A 481 21.29 31.29 7.40
CA ASN A 481 22.33 30.47 8.02
C ASN A 481 22.12 28.98 7.74
N TYR A 482 20.87 28.52 7.86
CA TYR A 482 20.49 27.11 7.69
C TYR A 482 19.39 26.98 6.63
N TYR A 483 19.58 26.07 5.68
CA TYR A 483 18.58 25.72 4.68
C TYR A 483 18.06 24.30 4.93
N ILE A 484 16.75 24.15 5.11
CA ILE A 484 16.11 22.85 5.32
C ILE A 484 15.66 22.29 3.96
N LEU A 485 16.36 21.26 3.49
CA LEU A 485 16.05 20.51 2.27
C LEU A 485 15.08 19.37 2.56
N GLU A 486 14.02 19.27 1.78
CA GLU A 486 13.16 18.08 1.73
C GLU A 486 13.65 17.18 0.59
N GLU A 487 13.99 15.92 0.90
CA GLU A 487 14.64 15.01 -0.06
C GLU A 487 13.73 14.53 -1.22
N ALA A 488 14.38 14.03 -2.28
CA ALA A 488 13.78 13.68 -3.56
C ALA A 488 12.58 12.71 -3.49
N TRP A 489 11.49 13.12 -4.13
CA TRP A 489 10.13 12.62 -3.94
C TRP A 489 9.81 11.20 -4.43
N CYS A 490 10.62 10.57 -5.30
CA CYS A 490 10.23 9.28 -5.94
C CYS A 490 10.88 8.04 -5.31
N VAL A 491 12.19 8.07 -5.03
CA VAL A 491 12.91 6.92 -4.45
C VAL A 491 12.56 6.78 -2.96
N VAL A 492 12.52 7.90 -2.23
CA VAL A 492 12.20 7.92 -0.80
C VAL A 492 10.75 7.55 -0.55
N ARG A 493 9.78 8.01 -1.36
CA ARG A 493 8.38 7.61 -1.18
C ARG A 493 8.11 6.14 -1.50
N THR A 494 8.77 5.57 -2.50
CA THR A 494 8.61 4.14 -2.78
C THR A 494 9.22 3.31 -1.65
N LYS A 495 10.43 3.64 -1.20
CA LYS A 495 11.06 3.02 -0.04
C LYS A 495 10.15 3.15 1.18
N SER A 496 9.70 4.36 1.49
CA SER A 496 8.81 4.67 2.61
C SER A 496 7.48 3.92 2.52
N HIS A 497 6.89 3.80 1.33
CA HIS A 497 5.67 3.05 1.08
C HIS A 497 5.86 1.55 1.37
N ILE A 498 6.93 0.94 0.85
CA ILE A 498 7.22 -0.49 1.07
C ILE A 498 7.58 -0.72 2.55
N THR A 499 8.40 0.15 3.15
CA THR A 499 8.73 0.08 4.58
C THR A 499 7.49 0.19 5.45
N HIS A 500 6.57 1.11 5.14
CA HIS A 500 5.32 1.26 5.87
C HIS A 500 4.42 0.03 5.72
N LEU A 501 4.31 -0.55 4.52
CA LEU A 501 3.54 -1.79 4.32
C LEU A 501 4.15 -2.97 5.09
N PHE A 502 5.47 -3.11 5.06
CA PHE A 502 6.17 -4.16 5.79
C PHE A 502 6.08 -3.99 7.31
N GLU A 503 6.16 -2.74 7.79
CA GLU A 503 6.02 -2.43 9.22
C GLU A 503 4.60 -2.68 9.70
N ASN A 504 3.58 -2.22 8.96
CA ASN A 504 2.19 -2.42 9.34
C ASN A 504 1.79 -3.91 9.37
N ASP A 505 2.34 -4.74 8.47
CA ASP A 505 2.00 -6.17 8.40
C ASP A 505 2.63 -6.99 9.54
N ARG A 506 3.82 -6.60 10.03
CA ARG A 506 4.63 -7.45 10.93
C ARG A 506 5.05 -6.82 12.25
N HIS A 507 5.04 -5.49 12.36
CA HIS A 507 5.69 -4.73 13.43
C HIS A 507 7.16 -5.12 13.62
N PHE A 508 7.88 -5.25 12.50
CA PHE A 508 9.23 -5.82 12.43
C PHE A 508 10.26 -5.07 13.29
N SER A 509 10.13 -3.75 13.46
CA SER A 509 11.08 -3.00 14.29
C SER A 509 10.96 -3.35 15.78
N HIS A 510 9.78 -3.68 16.25
CA HIS A 510 9.54 -4.02 17.67
C HIS A 510 9.84 -5.47 18.02
N LEU A 511 9.93 -6.37 17.02
CA LEU A 511 10.26 -7.78 17.24
C LEU A 511 11.66 -7.96 17.85
N SER A 512 11.80 -8.98 18.70
CA SER A 512 13.10 -9.42 19.20
C SER A 512 14.00 -9.98 18.09
N ALA A 513 15.30 -10.13 18.37
CA ALA A 513 16.24 -10.71 17.40
C ALA A 513 15.81 -12.11 16.92
N LEU A 514 15.36 -12.98 17.84
CA LEU A 514 14.88 -14.32 17.49
C LEU A 514 13.59 -14.28 16.65
N GLU A 515 12.63 -13.44 17.02
CA GLU A 515 11.38 -13.28 16.26
C GLU A 515 11.63 -12.71 14.85
N ARG A 516 12.58 -11.78 14.69
CA ARG A 516 13.00 -11.27 13.37
C ARG A 516 13.59 -12.38 12.50
N GLU A 517 14.42 -13.25 13.07
CA GLU A 517 14.96 -14.41 12.36
C GLU A 517 13.85 -15.39 11.95
N MET A 518 12.92 -15.71 12.86
CA MET A 518 11.78 -16.58 12.57
C MET A 518 10.80 -15.99 11.53
N ALA A 519 10.78 -14.66 11.39
CA ALA A 519 10.01 -13.99 10.34
C ALA A 519 10.57 -14.28 8.93
N PHE A 520 11.84 -14.66 8.82
CA PHE A 520 12.44 -15.17 7.58
C PHE A 520 12.21 -16.67 7.45
N ARG A 521 11.12 -17.04 6.76
CA ARG A 521 10.74 -18.44 6.53
C ARG A 521 11.39 -19.02 5.27
N THR A 522 11.49 -20.35 5.22
CA THR A 522 11.92 -21.12 4.04
C THR A 522 13.24 -20.63 3.42
N GLU A 523 13.25 -20.26 2.14
CA GLU A 523 14.43 -19.80 1.40
C GLU A 523 15.01 -18.49 1.97
N MET A 524 14.15 -17.60 2.47
CA MET A 524 14.55 -16.32 3.05
C MET A 524 15.45 -16.53 4.26
N GLY A 525 15.04 -17.45 5.15
CA GLY A 525 15.81 -17.79 6.34
C GLY A 525 17.14 -18.47 6.00
N LEU A 526 17.12 -19.33 4.99
CA LEU A 526 18.33 -20.00 4.51
C LEU A 526 19.36 -18.99 3.96
N TYR A 527 18.95 -18.02 3.12
CA TYR A 527 19.88 -17.01 2.61
C TYR A 527 20.39 -16.06 3.69
N TYR A 528 19.50 -15.61 4.57
CA TYR A 528 19.89 -14.76 5.69
C TYR A 528 20.88 -15.48 6.63
N SER A 529 20.78 -16.81 6.79
CA SER A 529 21.73 -17.58 7.62
C SER A 529 23.18 -17.43 7.16
N TYR A 530 23.44 -17.40 5.85
CA TYR A 530 24.79 -17.22 5.31
C TYR A 530 25.31 -15.79 5.51
N PHE A 531 24.46 -14.80 5.29
CA PHE A 531 24.78 -13.40 5.60
C PHE A 531 25.17 -13.27 7.09
N LYS A 532 24.38 -13.86 7.99
CA LYS A 532 24.63 -13.88 9.43
C LYS A 532 25.98 -14.55 9.76
N THR A 533 26.28 -15.72 9.20
CA THR A 533 27.59 -16.39 9.39
C THR A 533 28.75 -15.49 9.01
N ILE A 534 28.66 -14.79 7.87
CA ILE A 534 29.74 -13.88 7.44
C ILE A 534 29.82 -12.66 8.35
N VAL A 535 28.71 -12.13 8.87
CA VAL A 535 28.72 -10.96 9.76
C VAL A 535 29.28 -11.31 11.14
N GLU A 536 28.90 -12.45 11.71
CA GLU A 536 29.28 -12.89 13.07
C GLU A 536 30.69 -13.51 13.15
N ALA A 537 31.28 -13.92 12.03
CA ALA A 537 32.64 -14.46 12.01
C ALA A 537 33.69 -13.47 12.60
N PRO A 538 34.87 -13.93 13.04
CA PRO A 538 35.90 -13.01 13.53
C PRO A 538 36.48 -12.13 12.40
N SER A 539 36.58 -12.66 11.18
CA SER A 539 37.06 -11.93 10.01
C SER A 539 36.20 -12.23 8.78
N PHE A 540 36.19 -11.31 7.81
CA PHE A 540 35.44 -11.49 6.56
C PHE A 540 35.93 -12.73 5.78
N LEU A 541 37.25 -12.91 5.67
CA LEU A 541 37.84 -14.07 4.99
C LEU A 541 37.49 -15.38 5.70
N ASN A 542 37.48 -15.40 7.03
CA ASN A 542 37.06 -16.60 7.77
C ASN A 542 35.56 -16.89 7.53
N GLY A 543 34.71 -15.86 7.55
CA GLY A 543 33.29 -16.01 7.21
C GLY A 543 33.06 -16.58 5.80
N VAL A 544 33.82 -16.09 4.81
CA VAL A 544 33.78 -16.63 3.44
C VAL A 544 34.30 -18.07 3.38
N TRP A 545 35.35 -18.41 4.14
CA TRP A 545 35.86 -19.78 4.22
C TRP A 545 34.85 -20.74 4.86
N MET A 546 34.14 -20.31 5.91
CA MET A 546 33.11 -21.10 6.59
C MET A 546 31.94 -21.45 5.65
N ILE A 547 31.48 -20.50 4.82
CA ILE A 547 30.42 -20.79 3.84
C ILE A 547 30.92 -21.61 2.64
N MET A 548 32.20 -21.47 2.25
CA MET A 548 32.79 -22.27 1.17
C MET A 548 33.02 -23.73 1.56
N ASN A 549 33.16 -24.02 2.86
CA ASN A 549 33.33 -25.36 3.41
C ASN A 549 32.22 -25.67 4.43
N ASP A 550 30.97 -25.50 3.99
CA ASP A 550 29.82 -25.65 4.87
C ASP A 550 29.51 -27.12 5.14
N LYS A 551 29.46 -27.47 6.44
CA LYS A 551 29.10 -28.81 6.93
C LYS A 551 27.69 -28.88 7.49
N LEU A 552 26.99 -27.74 7.61
CA LEU A 552 25.72 -27.66 8.32
C LEU A 552 24.51 -27.85 7.41
N THR A 553 24.56 -27.42 6.14
CA THR A 553 23.37 -27.39 5.28
C THR A 553 22.98 -28.75 4.68
N GLU A 554 23.95 -29.59 4.33
CA GLU A 554 23.71 -30.90 3.68
C GLU A 554 24.48 -32.03 4.42
N TYR A 555 24.43 -32.05 5.76
CA TYR A 555 25.22 -32.98 6.58
C TYR A 555 24.96 -34.46 6.19
N PRO A 556 25.96 -35.34 6.03
CA PRO A 556 27.38 -35.18 6.37
C PRO A 556 28.26 -34.61 5.25
N LEU A 557 27.67 -34.17 4.12
CA LEU A 557 28.43 -33.65 2.99
C LEU A 557 28.99 -32.26 3.33
N VAL A 558 30.19 -31.98 2.80
CA VAL A 558 30.78 -30.64 2.83
C VAL A 558 30.54 -30.01 1.47
N ILE A 559 29.79 -28.91 1.44
CA ILE A 559 29.41 -28.26 0.19
C ILE A 559 29.97 -26.84 0.07
N ASN A 560 30.30 -26.46 -1.16
CA ASN A 560 30.60 -25.06 -1.48
C ASN A 560 29.31 -24.31 -1.78
N THR A 561 28.83 -23.58 -0.78
CA THR A 561 27.53 -22.89 -0.84
C THR A 561 27.51 -21.71 -1.83
N LEU A 562 28.67 -21.09 -2.10
CA LEU A 562 28.79 -20.01 -3.10
C LEU A 562 28.50 -20.53 -4.51
N LYS A 563 29.08 -21.68 -4.86
CA LYS A 563 28.84 -22.35 -6.14
C LYS A 563 27.42 -22.89 -6.22
N ARG A 564 26.90 -23.42 -5.11
CA ARG A 564 25.62 -24.13 -5.05
C ARG A 564 24.41 -23.20 -5.10
N PHE A 565 24.39 -22.13 -4.30
CA PHE A 565 23.21 -21.29 -4.07
C PHE A 565 23.35 -19.85 -4.60
N ASN A 566 24.45 -19.53 -5.29
CA ASN A 566 24.72 -18.22 -5.87
C ASN A 566 24.63 -17.06 -4.85
N LEU A 567 25.30 -17.22 -3.70
CA LEU A 567 25.21 -16.29 -2.55
C LEU A 567 26.00 -14.97 -2.72
N TYR A 568 26.26 -14.51 -3.96
CA TYR A 568 26.98 -13.26 -4.20
C TYR A 568 26.34 -12.03 -3.50
N PRO A 569 25.00 -11.86 -3.53
CA PRO A 569 24.37 -10.74 -2.82
C PRO A 569 24.69 -10.73 -1.32
N GLU A 570 24.65 -11.89 -0.66
CA GLU A 570 24.89 -11.99 0.79
C GLU A 570 26.34 -11.65 1.13
N VAL A 571 27.31 -12.12 0.32
CA VAL A 571 28.73 -11.81 0.53
C VAL A 571 28.99 -10.31 0.38
N ILE A 572 28.42 -9.68 -0.66
CA ILE A 572 28.56 -8.23 -0.90
C ILE A 572 27.92 -7.44 0.23
N LEU A 573 26.70 -7.79 0.63
CA LEU A 573 25.99 -7.11 1.71
C LEU A 573 26.69 -7.28 3.06
N ALA A 574 27.21 -8.47 3.36
CA ALA A 574 27.95 -8.71 4.60
C ALA A 574 29.27 -7.91 4.63
N SER A 575 29.94 -7.77 3.48
CA SER A 575 31.09 -6.89 3.32
C SER A 575 30.73 -5.44 3.60
N TRP A 576 29.66 -4.93 2.98
CA TRP A 576 29.17 -3.57 3.19
C TRP A 576 28.76 -3.31 4.64
N TYR A 577 28.07 -4.25 5.30
CA TYR A 577 27.68 -4.13 6.69
C TYR A 577 28.89 -4.03 7.61
N ARG A 578 29.90 -4.91 7.44
CA ARG A 578 31.14 -4.87 8.23
C ARG A 578 31.94 -3.58 8.01
N ILE A 579 31.96 -3.07 6.78
CA ILE A 579 32.60 -1.78 6.47
C ILE A 579 31.83 -0.65 7.18
N TYR A 580 30.50 -0.67 7.09
CA TYR A 580 29.64 0.30 7.75
C TYR A 580 29.84 0.30 9.27
N THR A 581 29.80 -0.85 9.93
CA THR A 581 29.99 -0.93 11.39
C THR A 581 31.38 -0.44 11.78
N LYS A 582 32.44 -0.88 11.08
CA LYS A 582 33.81 -0.39 11.34
C LYS A 582 33.94 1.13 11.20
N ILE A 583 33.33 1.72 10.16
CA ILE A 583 33.35 3.17 9.96
C ILE A 583 32.62 3.88 11.10
N MET A 584 31.45 3.38 11.51
CA MET A 584 30.67 3.99 12.59
C MET A 584 31.36 3.87 13.95
N ASP A 585 32.00 2.73 14.22
CA ASP A 585 32.81 2.51 15.42
C ASP A 585 34.02 3.47 15.46
N LEU A 586 34.67 3.71 14.30
CA LEU A 586 35.77 4.69 14.18
C LEU A 586 35.31 6.13 14.43
N ILE A 587 34.07 6.47 14.08
CA ILE A 587 33.49 7.82 14.28
C ILE A 587 32.90 7.95 15.70
N GLY A 588 32.78 6.86 16.46
CA GLY A 588 32.25 6.85 17.83
C GLY A 588 30.72 7.03 17.91
N ILE A 589 29.99 6.76 16.81
CA ILE A 589 28.52 6.90 16.77
C ILE A 589 27.88 5.56 17.17
N GLN A 590 27.08 5.56 18.24
CA GLN A 590 26.28 4.39 18.62
C GLN A 590 25.22 4.09 17.55
N THR A 591 25.34 2.93 16.90
CA THR A 591 24.48 2.50 15.78
C THR A 591 23.20 1.77 16.22
N LYS A 592 23.08 1.36 17.49
CA LYS A 592 21.95 0.59 18.03
C LYS A 592 21.46 1.17 19.36
N ILE A 593 20.14 1.17 19.56
CA ILE A 593 19.49 1.36 20.86
C ILE A 593 18.70 0.09 21.16
N CYS A 594 18.89 -0.49 22.34
CA CYS A 594 18.16 -1.68 22.76
C CYS A 594 17.15 -1.35 23.84
N TRP A 595 15.95 -1.91 23.70
CA TRP A 595 14.82 -1.77 24.61
C TRP A 595 14.44 -3.16 25.14
N THR A 596 14.13 -3.29 26.42
CA THR A 596 13.61 -4.55 26.98
C THR A 596 12.09 -4.55 26.89
N VAL A 597 11.51 -5.47 26.11
CA VAL A 597 10.06 -5.58 25.91
C VAL A 597 9.49 -6.70 26.78
N THR A 598 8.51 -6.36 27.63
CA THR A 598 7.80 -7.33 28.47
C THR A 598 6.58 -7.90 27.72
N ARG A 599 6.55 -9.22 27.51
CA ARG A 599 5.60 -9.89 26.59
C ARG A 599 4.28 -10.38 27.25
N GLY A 600 4.13 -10.15 28.56
CA GLY A 600 2.95 -10.52 29.35
C GLY A 600 3.29 -11.40 30.56
N GLU A 601 2.26 -11.85 31.30
CA GLU A 601 2.44 -12.73 32.46
C GLU A 601 2.88 -14.13 32.02
N GLY A 602 4.04 -14.58 32.51
CA GLY A 602 4.58 -15.93 32.27
C GLY A 602 5.63 -16.07 31.16
N LEU A 603 5.95 -15.01 30.41
CA LEU A 603 6.99 -15.02 29.36
C LEU A 603 8.20 -14.17 29.77
N SER A 604 9.40 -14.65 29.45
CA SER A 604 10.64 -13.91 29.69
C SER A 604 10.68 -12.61 28.88
N PRO A 605 11.12 -11.48 29.48
CA PRO A 605 11.35 -10.25 28.73
C PRO A 605 12.48 -10.47 27.72
N ILE A 606 12.32 -9.93 26.50
CA ILE A 606 13.39 -9.96 25.48
C ILE A 606 13.88 -8.55 25.16
N GLU A 607 15.16 -8.43 24.87
CA GLU A 607 15.78 -7.24 24.28
C GLU A 607 15.46 -7.11 22.77
N SER A 608 14.89 -5.96 22.40
CA SER A 608 14.66 -5.54 21.03
C SER A 608 15.57 -4.35 20.71
N CYS A 609 16.52 -4.54 19.79
CA CYS A 609 17.45 -3.49 19.38
C CYS A 609 17.01 -2.86 18.05
N GLU A 610 16.91 -1.53 18.02
CA GLU A 610 16.65 -0.74 16.82
C GLU A 610 17.90 0.07 16.42
N GLY A 611 18.08 0.28 15.11
CA GLY A 611 19.22 1.05 14.60
C GLY A 611 19.02 2.56 14.79
N LYS A 612 19.99 3.24 15.41
CA LYS A 612 20.04 4.72 15.54
C LYS A 612 20.84 5.35 14.40
N PHE A 613 20.41 6.55 13.95
CA PHE A 613 21.13 7.56 13.13
C PHE A 613 20.68 7.79 11.65
N PHE A 614 20.30 9.05 11.36
CA PHE A 614 19.96 9.82 10.13
C PHE A 614 18.93 9.28 9.10
N ALA A 615 17.96 10.14 8.75
CA ALA A 615 16.69 9.88 8.04
C ALA A 615 16.70 9.07 6.72
N ILE A 616 17.84 8.89 6.03
CA ILE A 616 17.95 7.99 4.86
C ILE A 616 18.40 6.57 5.25
N LEU A 617 19.13 6.44 6.37
CA LEU A 617 19.84 5.25 6.84
C LEU A 617 19.33 4.75 8.21
N SER A 618 18.33 5.41 8.79
CA SER A 618 17.69 4.96 10.04
C SER A 618 17.24 3.50 9.89
N ARG A 619 17.68 2.64 10.82
CA ARG A 619 17.50 1.16 10.90
C ARG A 619 18.69 0.28 10.46
N LEU A 620 19.82 0.83 10.00
CA LEU A 620 20.97 -0.01 9.57
C LEU A 620 21.83 -0.61 10.70
N GLY A 621 21.56 -0.28 11.96
CA GLY A 621 22.31 -0.84 13.09
C GLY A 621 22.17 -2.36 13.19
N ASP A 622 20.95 -2.88 13.16
CA ASP A 622 20.67 -4.32 13.26
C ASP A 622 20.92 -5.06 11.92
N PRO A 623 21.56 -6.24 11.93
CA PRO A 623 21.89 -6.96 10.70
C PRO A 623 20.65 -7.38 9.89
N ALA A 624 19.54 -7.76 10.53
CA ALA A 624 18.31 -8.14 9.82
C ALA A 624 17.67 -6.92 9.14
N CYS A 625 17.61 -5.80 9.86
CA CYS A 625 17.11 -4.53 9.32
C CYS A 625 17.98 -3.99 8.19
N PHE A 626 19.32 -4.09 8.31
CA PHE A 626 20.25 -3.71 7.24
C PHE A 626 19.99 -4.49 5.96
N TYR A 627 19.87 -5.82 6.08
CA TYR A 627 19.68 -6.71 4.95
C TYR A 627 18.38 -6.40 4.18
N VAL A 628 17.27 -6.19 4.88
CA VAL A 628 15.99 -5.81 4.27
C VAL A 628 16.01 -4.40 3.68
N ALA A 629 16.67 -3.45 4.35
CA ALA A 629 16.72 -2.05 3.91
C ALA A 629 17.40 -1.88 2.55
N VAL A 630 18.48 -2.62 2.27
CA VAL A 630 19.16 -2.55 0.96
C VAL A 630 18.26 -3.05 -0.16
N ILE A 631 17.44 -4.07 0.08
CA ILE A 631 16.46 -4.58 -0.89
C ILE A 631 15.37 -3.55 -1.18
N PHE A 632 14.92 -2.82 -0.15
CA PHE A 632 13.94 -1.74 -0.33
C PHE A 632 14.52 -0.55 -1.11
N ILE A 633 15.80 -0.21 -0.90
CA ILE A 633 16.51 0.79 -1.70
C ILE A 633 16.60 0.35 -3.17
N LEU A 634 16.96 -0.91 -3.41
CA LEU A 634 17.06 -1.46 -4.77
C LEU A 634 15.69 -1.47 -5.49
N ASN A 635 14.60 -1.76 -4.78
CA ASN A 635 13.24 -1.63 -5.31
C ASN A 635 12.82 -0.16 -5.51
N GLY A 636 13.30 0.76 -4.69
CA GLY A 636 13.14 2.20 -4.94
C GLY A 636 13.81 2.64 -6.24
N LEU A 637 15.02 2.14 -6.53
CA LEU A 637 15.73 2.37 -7.79
C LEU A 637 14.96 1.79 -8.98
N MET A 638 14.37 0.60 -8.83
CA MET A 638 13.53 -0.03 -9.85
C MET A 638 12.36 0.88 -10.28
N MET A 639 11.71 1.59 -9.36
CA MET A 639 10.63 2.52 -9.71
C MET A 639 11.12 3.73 -10.51
N ALA A 640 12.31 4.24 -10.19
CA ALA A 640 12.94 5.28 -11.00
C ALA A 640 13.25 4.77 -12.43
N LEU A 641 13.72 3.53 -12.55
CA LEU A 641 13.93 2.88 -13.85
C LEU A 641 12.63 2.70 -14.63
N PHE A 642 11.53 2.31 -13.98
CA PHE A 642 10.22 2.21 -14.64
C PHE A 642 9.71 3.56 -15.16
N PHE A 643 9.91 4.65 -14.41
CA PHE A 643 9.57 5.99 -14.88
C PHE A 643 10.40 6.36 -16.12
N ILE A 644 11.72 6.16 -16.09
CA ILE A 644 12.61 6.39 -17.24
C ILE A 644 12.19 5.51 -18.43
N TYR A 645 11.84 4.26 -18.18
CA TYR A 645 11.44 3.32 -19.20
C TYR A 645 10.12 3.69 -19.87
N GLY A 646 9.09 4.01 -19.09
CA GLY A 646 7.80 4.46 -19.61
C GLY A 646 7.91 5.80 -20.35
N THR A 647 8.73 6.74 -19.87
CA THR A 647 8.97 8.01 -20.59
C THR A 647 9.72 7.81 -21.90
N TYR A 648 10.71 6.92 -21.92
CA TYR A 648 11.49 6.61 -23.12
C TYR A 648 10.64 5.91 -24.18
N LEU A 649 9.88 4.89 -23.77
CA LEU A 649 9.06 4.07 -24.69
C LEU A 649 7.90 4.88 -25.29
N SER A 650 7.18 5.67 -24.49
CA SER A 650 6.08 6.50 -24.97
C SER A 650 6.51 7.80 -25.67
N GLY A 651 7.75 8.24 -25.46
CA GLY A 651 8.24 9.56 -25.90
C GLY A 651 7.62 10.74 -25.15
N SER A 652 6.94 10.50 -24.02
CA SER A 652 6.24 11.51 -23.22
C SER A 652 6.47 11.34 -21.73
N ARG A 653 6.63 12.46 -21.00
CA ARG A 653 6.73 12.43 -19.52
C ARG A 653 5.47 11.85 -18.86
N LEU A 654 4.31 12.05 -19.50
CA LEU A 654 3.04 11.50 -19.01
C LEU A 654 3.03 9.96 -19.08
N GLY A 655 3.71 9.35 -20.05
CA GLY A 655 3.79 7.89 -20.14
C GLY A 655 4.55 7.27 -18.96
N GLY A 656 5.64 7.91 -18.49
CA GLY A 656 6.34 7.46 -17.27
C GLY A 656 5.47 7.59 -16.01
N LEU A 657 4.68 8.67 -15.91
CA LEU A 657 3.73 8.84 -14.81
C LEU A 657 2.64 7.75 -14.83
N VAL A 658 2.10 7.44 -16.02
CA VAL A 658 1.13 6.34 -16.21
C VAL A 658 1.74 5.01 -15.74
N THR A 659 2.97 4.67 -16.15
CA THR A 659 3.64 3.43 -15.72
C THR A 659 3.70 3.32 -14.19
N VAL A 660 4.16 4.38 -13.51
CA VAL A 660 4.33 4.39 -12.06
C VAL A 660 2.98 4.29 -11.35
N LEU A 661 1.96 5.03 -11.79
CA LEU A 661 0.61 4.95 -11.21
C LEU A 661 -0.01 3.57 -11.41
N CYS A 662 0.11 2.99 -12.61
CA CYS A 662 -0.38 1.64 -12.90
C CYS A 662 0.30 0.58 -12.01
N PHE A 663 1.59 0.75 -11.74
CA PHE A 663 2.36 -0.12 -10.85
C PHE A 663 1.82 -0.03 -9.42
N PHE A 664 1.64 1.19 -8.87
CA PHE A 664 1.12 1.37 -7.51
C PHE A 664 -0.33 0.87 -7.35
N PHE A 665 -1.21 1.13 -8.31
CA PHE A 665 -2.60 0.64 -8.27
C PHE A 665 -2.71 -0.90 -8.27
N ASN A 666 -1.68 -1.59 -8.78
CA ASN A 666 -1.60 -3.05 -8.83
C ASN A 666 -0.40 -3.58 -8.01
N HIS A 667 0.05 -2.86 -6.98
CA HIS A 667 1.29 -3.15 -6.26
C HIS A 667 1.39 -4.61 -5.78
N GLY A 668 0.30 -5.16 -5.23
CA GLY A 668 0.26 -6.54 -4.71
C GLY A 668 0.41 -7.64 -5.77
N GLU A 669 0.16 -7.33 -7.05
CA GLU A 669 0.37 -8.25 -8.18
C GLU A 669 1.72 -8.00 -8.89
N CYS A 670 2.23 -6.77 -8.80
CA CYS A 670 3.49 -6.34 -9.41
C CYS A 670 4.73 -6.77 -8.61
N THR A 671 4.64 -6.84 -7.28
CA THR A 671 5.77 -7.22 -6.43
C THR A 671 5.29 -7.90 -5.15
N ARG A 672 6.17 -8.74 -4.57
CA ARG A 672 5.96 -9.40 -3.27
C ARG A 672 6.99 -8.99 -2.23
N VAL A 673 7.83 -8.01 -2.56
CA VAL A 673 8.95 -7.55 -1.72
C VAL A 673 8.47 -7.10 -0.33
N MET A 674 7.23 -6.62 -0.20
CA MET A 674 6.64 -6.24 1.09
C MET A 674 6.31 -7.42 2.01
N TRP A 675 6.26 -8.66 1.51
CA TRP A 675 6.02 -9.86 2.34
C TRP A 675 7.26 -10.74 2.42
N THR A 676 7.99 -10.85 1.31
CA THR A 676 9.15 -11.73 1.18
C THR A 676 10.32 -10.97 0.55
N PRO A 677 10.96 -10.04 1.30
CA PRO A 677 12.01 -9.19 0.73
C PRO A 677 13.23 -9.96 0.19
N PRO A 678 13.88 -10.86 0.97
CA PRO A 678 15.15 -11.49 0.60
C PRO A 678 14.97 -12.74 -0.26
N LEU A 679 14.28 -12.57 -1.38
CA LEU A 679 14.21 -13.55 -2.45
C LEU A 679 15.21 -13.18 -3.55
N ARG A 680 15.70 -14.20 -4.27
CA ARG A 680 16.69 -14.00 -5.36
C ARG A 680 16.16 -13.12 -6.48
N GLU A 681 14.90 -13.30 -6.85
CA GLU A 681 14.24 -12.45 -7.84
C GLU A 681 14.21 -10.97 -7.43
N SER A 682 14.10 -10.65 -6.14
CA SER A 682 14.08 -9.26 -5.64
C SER A 682 15.39 -8.53 -5.89
N PHE A 683 16.52 -9.24 -5.87
CA PHE A 683 17.85 -8.68 -6.17
C PHE A 683 18.08 -8.52 -7.67
N SER A 684 17.64 -9.51 -8.46
CA SER A 684 17.89 -9.54 -9.91
C SER A 684 16.95 -8.62 -10.71
N TYR A 685 15.68 -8.50 -10.30
CA TYR A 685 14.64 -7.85 -11.10
C TYR A 685 14.94 -6.40 -11.54
N PRO A 686 15.54 -5.53 -10.70
CA PRO A 686 15.88 -4.16 -11.12
C PRO A 686 16.89 -4.13 -12.28
N PHE A 687 17.80 -5.11 -12.33
CA PHE A 687 18.74 -5.27 -13.44
C PHE A 687 18.07 -5.81 -14.69
N LEU A 688 16.99 -6.60 -14.58
CA LEU A 688 16.16 -6.98 -15.74
C LEU A 688 15.49 -5.76 -16.37
N VAL A 689 14.92 -4.87 -15.56
CA VAL A 689 14.26 -3.64 -16.06
C VAL A 689 15.28 -2.75 -16.76
N LEU A 690 16.47 -2.56 -16.17
CA LEU A 690 17.56 -1.82 -16.80
C LEU A 690 18.01 -2.47 -18.11
N GLN A 691 18.13 -3.79 -18.13
CA GLN A 691 18.52 -4.57 -19.31
C GLN A 691 17.50 -4.44 -20.45
N MET A 692 16.20 -4.52 -20.16
CA MET A 692 15.13 -4.32 -21.14
C MET A 692 15.10 -2.88 -21.67
N LEU A 693 15.33 -1.88 -20.81
CA LEU A 693 15.48 -0.48 -21.21
C LEU A 693 16.66 -0.30 -22.19
N LEU A 694 17.82 -0.89 -21.87
CA LEU A 694 19.03 -0.79 -22.71
C LEU A 694 18.84 -1.48 -24.07
N VAL A 695 18.19 -2.65 -24.11
CA VAL A 695 17.84 -3.32 -25.38
C VAL A 695 16.93 -2.42 -26.21
N THR A 696 15.89 -1.85 -25.61
CA THR A 696 14.97 -0.90 -26.27
C THR A 696 15.72 0.31 -26.83
N HIS A 697 16.68 0.84 -26.06
CA HIS A 697 17.53 1.94 -26.49
C HIS A 697 18.39 1.58 -27.70
N ILE A 698 19.00 0.38 -27.71
CA ILE A 698 19.83 -0.11 -28.82
C ILE A 698 19.00 -0.34 -30.09
N LEU A 699 17.77 -0.84 -29.95
CA LEU A 699 16.86 -1.04 -31.09
C LEU A 699 16.52 0.29 -31.77
N ARG A 700 16.18 1.30 -30.97
CA ARG A 700 15.79 2.64 -31.45
C ARG A 700 16.96 3.50 -31.94
N ALA A 701 18.18 3.27 -31.46
CA ALA A 701 19.34 4.05 -31.85
C ALA A 701 19.76 3.79 -33.31
N THR A 702 20.08 4.86 -34.03
CA THR A 702 20.64 4.80 -35.40
C THR A 702 22.13 4.42 -35.38
N LYS A 703 22.87 4.89 -34.36
CA LYS A 703 24.28 4.54 -34.12
C LYS A 703 24.44 3.81 -32.79
N LEU A 704 25.26 2.76 -32.79
CA LEU A 704 25.56 1.99 -31.58
C LEU A 704 26.69 2.64 -30.77
N TYR A 705 26.37 3.06 -29.55
CA TYR A 705 27.36 3.53 -28.59
C TYR A 705 27.99 2.35 -27.84
N ARG A 706 29.33 2.36 -27.70
CA ARG A 706 30.07 1.33 -26.94
C ARG A 706 29.63 1.29 -25.47
N GLY A 707 29.36 2.45 -24.87
CA GLY A 707 28.89 2.55 -23.48
C GLY A 707 27.60 1.79 -23.23
N SER A 708 26.61 1.86 -24.13
CA SER A 708 25.34 1.14 -24.00
C SER A 708 25.50 -0.38 -24.08
N LEU A 709 26.47 -0.87 -24.88
CA LEU A 709 26.78 -2.30 -24.98
C LEU A 709 27.50 -2.82 -23.74
N ILE A 710 28.43 -2.04 -23.17
CA ILE A 710 29.09 -2.37 -21.90
C ILE A 710 28.07 -2.38 -20.76
N ALA A 711 27.20 -1.37 -20.70
CA ALA A 711 26.11 -1.33 -19.71
C ALA A 711 25.17 -2.53 -19.84
N LEU A 712 24.85 -2.97 -21.06
CA LEU A 712 24.05 -4.17 -21.29
C LEU A 712 24.76 -5.44 -20.77
N CYS A 713 26.07 -5.56 -21.00
CA CYS A 713 26.87 -6.67 -20.50
C CYS A 713 26.86 -6.72 -18.96
N ILE A 714 27.08 -5.58 -18.31
CA ILE A 714 27.09 -5.45 -16.85
C ILE A 714 25.71 -5.79 -16.28
N SER A 715 24.64 -5.24 -16.87
CA SER A 715 23.26 -5.51 -16.43
C SER A 715 22.88 -6.98 -16.57
N ASN A 716 23.31 -7.65 -17.65
CA ASN A 716 23.10 -9.09 -17.83
C ASN A 716 23.82 -9.92 -16.75
N VAL A 717 25.05 -9.55 -16.37
CA VAL A 717 25.82 -10.24 -15.32
C VAL A 717 25.13 -10.07 -13.96
N PHE A 718 24.76 -8.84 -13.58
CA PHE A 718 24.05 -8.59 -12.32
C PHE A 718 22.63 -9.17 -12.29
N PHE A 719 22.02 -9.44 -13.44
CA PHE A 719 20.74 -10.17 -13.51
C PHE A 719 20.92 -11.67 -13.26
N MET A 720 21.92 -12.30 -13.87
CA MET A 720 22.15 -13.75 -13.78
C MET A 720 22.83 -14.19 -12.48
N LEU A 721 23.75 -13.40 -11.92
CA LEU A 721 24.51 -13.81 -10.72
C LEU A 721 23.62 -14.09 -9.50
N PRO A 722 22.63 -13.25 -9.12
CA PRO A 722 21.81 -13.50 -7.95
C PRO A 722 20.73 -14.57 -8.17
N TRP A 723 20.35 -14.85 -9.42
CA TRP A 723 19.16 -15.64 -9.72
C TRP A 723 19.39 -16.65 -10.85
N GLN A 724 19.44 -17.93 -10.49
CA GLN A 724 19.69 -19.04 -11.41
C GLN A 724 18.67 -19.19 -12.54
N PHE A 725 17.41 -18.83 -12.29
CA PHE A 725 16.33 -18.93 -13.28
C PHE A 725 16.30 -17.77 -14.28
N ALA A 726 17.18 -16.77 -14.12
CA ALA A 726 17.32 -15.64 -15.04
C ALA A 726 17.50 -16.07 -16.50
N GLN A 727 18.16 -17.22 -16.74
CA GLN A 727 18.37 -17.79 -18.06
C GLN A 727 17.08 -18.06 -18.85
N PHE A 728 15.98 -18.43 -18.17
CA PHE A 728 14.69 -18.65 -18.83
C PHE A 728 14.08 -17.34 -19.32
N VAL A 729 14.21 -16.27 -18.52
CA VAL A 729 13.74 -14.94 -18.92
C VAL A 729 14.57 -14.40 -20.10
N LEU A 730 15.90 -14.53 -20.05
CA LEU A 730 16.77 -14.12 -21.16
C LEU A 730 16.53 -14.96 -22.43
N LEU A 731 16.18 -16.24 -22.30
CA LEU A 731 15.78 -17.07 -23.44
C LEU A 731 14.55 -16.50 -24.15
N THR A 732 13.50 -16.11 -23.42
CA THR A 732 12.32 -15.48 -24.03
C THR A 732 12.66 -14.19 -24.76
N GLN A 733 13.57 -13.40 -24.19
CA GLN A 733 14.01 -12.14 -24.78
C GLN A 733 14.81 -12.35 -26.08
N VAL A 734 15.76 -13.29 -26.08
CA VAL A 734 16.55 -13.64 -27.25
C VAL A 734 15.66 -14.24 -28.35
N ALA A 735 14.66 -15.06 -27.98
CA ALA A 735 13.66 -15.58 -28.91
C ALA A 735 12.82 -14.45 -29.54
N SER A 736 12.37 -13.48 -28.74
CA SER A 736 11.65 -12.29 -29.22
C SER A 736 12.53 -11.48 -30.19
N LEU A 737 13.80 -11.22 -29.84
CA LEU A 737 14.73 -10.50 -30.72
C LEU A 737 15.03 -11.24 -32.02
N PHE A 738 15.18 -12.57 -31.96
CA PHE A 738 15.37 -13.40 -33.14
C PHE A 738 14.14 -13.34 -34.06
N THR A 739 12.93 -13.41 -33.50
CA THR A 739 11.68 -13.30 -34.28
C THR A 739 11.59 -11.94 -34.97
N VAL A 740 11.91 -10.85 -34.28
CA VAL A 740 11.92 -9.49 -34.87
C VAL A 740 12.95 -9.38 -36.00
N TYR A 741 14.09 -10.08 -35.89
CA TYR A 741 15.08 -10.18 -36.96
C TYR A 741 14.58 -10.99 -38.17
N VAL A 742 13.97 -12.15 -37.94
CA VAL A 742 13.44 -13.01 -39.03
C VAL A 742 12.43 -12.24 -39.87
N VAL A 743 11.54 -11.47 -39.23
CA VAL A 743 10.54 -10.63 -39.92
C VAL A 743 11.17 -9.42 -40.65
N GLY A 744 12.40 -9.03 -40.31
CA GLY A 744 13.16 -7.99 -41.01
C GLY A 744 13.13 -6.60 -40.36
N TYR A 745 12.62 -6.45 -39.14
CA TYR A 745 12.60 -5.16 -38.41
C TYR A 745 13.97 -4.77 -37.81
N ILE A 746 14.93 -5.70 -37.70
CA ILE A 746 16.26 -5.46 -37.12
C ILE A 746 17.38 -5.82 -38.10
N ASP A 747 18.37 -4.94 -38.22
CA ASP A 747 19.60 -5.22 -38.97
C ASP A 747 20.44 -6.35 -38.36
N ILE A 748 21.02 -7.19 -39.22
CA ILE A 748 21.96 -8.25 -38.80
C ILE A 748 23.13 -7.72 -37.96
N CYS A 749 23.65 -6.54 -38.29
CA CYS A 749 24.76 -5.94 -37.55
C CYS A 749 24.40 -5.59 -36.11
N LYS A 750 23.15 -5.17 -35.87
CA LYS A 750 22.64 -4.86 -34.52
C LYS A 750 22.45 -6.14 -33.73
N LEU A 751 21.70 -7.12 -34.28
CA LEU A 751 21.44 -8.38 -33.60
C LEU A 751 22.72 -9.14 -33.27
N ARG A 752 23.68 -9.22 -34.22
CA ARG A 752 24.97 -9.90 -34.00
C ARG A 752 25.73 -9.32 -32.80
N LYS A 753 25.76 -7.99 -32.65
CA LYS A 753 26.40 -7.34 -31.49
C LYS A 753 25.67 -7.64 -30.18
N ILE A 754 24.34 -7.65 -30.19
CA ILE A 754 23.54 -8.00 -29.01
C ILE A 754 23.83 -9.45 -28.58
N ILE A 755 23.84 -10.40 -29.52
CA ILE A 755 24.15 -11.81 -29.25
C ILE A 755 25.57 -11.97 -28.72
N TYR A 756 26.57 -11.28 -29.27
CA TYR A 756 27.93 -11.30 -28.73
C TYR A 756 28.00 -10.81 -27.28
N ILE A 757 27.28 -9.75 -26.92
CA ILE A 757 27.22 -9.29 -25.54
C ILE A 757 26.58 -10.35 -24.62
N HIS A 758 25.49 -10.99 -25.06
CA HIS A 758 24.86 -12.07 -24.28
C HIS A 758 25.81 -13.27 -24.09
N MET A 759 26.59 -13.63 -25.11
CA MET A 759 27.62 -14.68 -25.02
C MET A 759 28.77 -14.30 -24.07
N ILE A 760 29.26 -13.05 -24.13
CA ILE A 760 30.30 -12.56 -23.22
C ILE A 760 29.78 -12.55 -21.77
N SER A 761 28.56 -12.08 -21.53
CA SER A 761 27.94 -12.11 -20.21
C SER A 761 27.80 -13.54 -19.68
N LEU A 762 27.39 -14.49 -20.52
CA LEU A 762 27.28 -15.91 -20.17
C LEU A 762 28.65 -16.48 -19.76
N ALA A 763 29.70 -16.21 -20.54
CA ALA A 763 31.06 -16.65 -20.24
C ALA A 763 31.60 -16.03 -18.93
N LEU A 764 31.36 -14.74 -18.70
CA LEU A 764 31.72 -14.07 -17.45
C LEU A 764 30.99 -14.68 -16.25
N CYS A 765 29.69 -14.93 -16.35
CA CYS A 765 28.94 -15.59 -15.28
C CYS A 765 29.43 -17.01 -15.02
N PHE A 766 29.77 -17.78 -16.06
CA PHE A 766 30.34 -19.11 -15.91
C PHE A 766 31.65 -19.11 -15.11
N VAL A 767 32.55 -18.17 -15.41
CA VAL A 767 33.81 -17.99 -14.67
C VAL A 767 33.53 -17.55 -13.24
N LEU A 768 32.67 -16.55 -13.04
CA LEU A 768 32.36 -16.02 -11.72
C LEU A 768 31.75 -17.09 -10.82
N MET A 769 30.82 -17.91 -11.32
CA MET A 769 30.11 -18.98 -10.59
C MET A 769 30.92 -20.28 -10.43
N PHE A 770 32.26 -20.23 -10.52
CA PHE A 770 33.15 -21.38 -10.34
C PHE A 770 32.84 -22.58 -11.27
N GLY A 771 32.54 -22.29 -12.54
CA GLY A 771 32.28 -23.31 -13.54
C GLY A 771 30.97 -24.08 -13.30
N ASN A 772 29.90 -23.36 -12.92
CA ASN A 772 28.58 -23.96 -12.77
C ASN A 772 28.11 -24.52 -14.13
N SER A 773 28.00 -25.85 -14.20
CA SER A 773 27.71 -26.58 -15.43
C SER A 773 26.26 -26.43 -15.88
N MET A 774 25.32 -26.16 -14.97
CA MET A 774 23.90 -25.93 -15.27
C MET A 774 23.70 -24.74 -16.23
N LEU A 775 24.56 -23.72 -16.13
CA LEU A 775 24.47 -22.52 -16.96
C LEU A 775 24.83 -22.84 -18.44
N LEU A 776 25.79 -23.73 -18.66
CA LEU A 776 26.28 -24.09 -20.00
C LEU A 776 25.37 -25.12 -20.70
N THR A 777 24.74 -26.02 -19.94
CA THR A 777 23.76 -27.00 -20.45
C THR A 777 22.37 -26.43 -20.67
N SER A 778 22.18 -25.13 -20.41
CA SER A 778 20.89 -24.46 -20.51
C SER A 778 20.38 -24.30 -21.95
N TYR A 779 19.05 -24.21 -22.10
CA TYR A 779 18.41 -23.86 -23.36
C TYR A 779 18.83 -22.46 -23.87
N TYR A 780 19.15 -21.54 -22.94
CA TYR A 780 19.62 -20.20 -23.27
C TYR A 780 21.00 -20.22 -23.94
N ALA A 781 21.97 -20.94 -23.37
CA ALA A 781 23.30 -21.09 -23.96
C ALA A 781 23.22 -21.75 -25.36
N SER A 782 22.43 -22.82 -25.47
CA SER A 782 22.20 -23.52 -26.74
C SER A 782 21.55 -22.61 -27.79
N SER A 783 20.58 -21.79 -27.38
CA SER A 783 19.90 -20.81 -28.25
C SER A 783 20.83 -19.73 -28.80
N LEU A 784 21.72 -19.20 -27.98
CA LEU A 784 22.68 -18.19 -28.44
C LEU A 784 23.64 -18.76 -29.50
N VAL A 785 24.13 -19.98 -29.32
CA VAL A 785 25.04 -20.64 -30.28
C VAL A 785 24.34 -20.91 -31.60
N ILE A 786 23.09 -21.40 -31.57
CA ILE A 786 22.32 -21.67 -32.79
C ILE A 786 21.98 -20.37 -33.52
N ILE A 787 21.56 -19.31 -32.82
CA ILE A 787 21.30 -18.01 -33.43
C ILE A 787 22.58 -17.45 -34.05
N TRP A 788 23.71 -17.51 -33.34
CA TRP A 788 25.00 -17.09 -33.89
C TRP A 788 25.37 -17.86 -35.17
N SER A 789 25.12 -19.16 -35.20
CA SER A 789 25.33 -20.02 -36.37
C SER A 789 24.42 -19.63 -37.54
N VAL A 790 23.13 -19.34 -37.28
CA VAL A 790 22.19 -18.84 -38.32
C VAL A 790 22.66 -17.51 -38.89
N LEU A 791 23.12 -16.59 -38.03
CA LEU A 791 23.64 -15.29 -38.46
C LEU A 791 24.93 -15.42 -39.29
N ALA A 792 25.78 -16.40 -38.99
CA ALA A 792 26.98 -16.70 -39.75
C ALA A 792 26.67 -17.34 -41.13
N MET A 793 25.63 -18.17 -41.22
CA MET A 793 25.22 -18.86 -42.44
C MET A 793 24.32 -18.03 -43.38
N LYS A 794 23.96 -16.79 -43.01
CA LYS A 794 23.15 -15.88 -43.84
C LYS A 794 23.58 -15.77 -45.32
N PRO A 795 24.86 -15.63 -45.69
CA PRO A 795 25.25 -15.53 -47.10
C PRO A 795 24.93 -16.79 -47.92
N HIS A 796 24.81 -17.96 -47.28
CA HIS A 796 24.35 -19.18 -47.94
C HIS A 796 22.83 -19.20 -48.14
N PHE A 797 22.04 -18.77 -47.14
CA PHE A 797 20.58 -18.68 -47.28
C PHE A 797 20.14 -17.70 -48.38
N LEU A 798 20.89 -16.61 -48.59
CA LEU A 798 20.63 -15.66 -49.68
C LEU A 798 20.85 -16.24 -51.08
N LYS A 799 21.58 -17.36 -51.22
CA LYS A 799 21.80 -18.04 -52.51
C LYS A 799 20.66 -19.01 -52.86
N ILE A 800 19.83 -19.39 -51.90
CA ILE A 800 18.72 -20.32 -52.11
C ILE A 800 17.49 -19.51 -52.53
N ASN A 801 16.99 -19.76 -53.74
CA ASN A 801 15.90 -18.98 -54.35
C ASN A 801 14.53 -19.50 -53.87
N VAL A 802 14.17 -19.23 -52.62
CA VAL A 802 12.88 -19.62 -52.00
C VAL A 802 12.05 -18.37 -51.67
N SER A 803 10.73 -18.50 -51.58
CA SER A 803 9.86 -17.45 -51.06
C SER A 803 10.25 -17.02 -49.64
N GLU A 804 10.23 -15.72 -49.36
CA GLU A 804 10.61 -15.11 -48.07
C GLU A 804 9.87 -15.74 -46.87
N LEU A 805 8.58 -16.08 -47.03
CA LEU A 805 7.80 -16.76 -45.98
C LEU A 805 8.37 -18.14 -45.62
N SER A 806 8.83 -18.89 -46.63
CA SER A 806 9.44 -20.21 -46.42
C SER A 806 10.79 -20.08 -45.74
N LEU A 807 11.56 -19.03 -46.05
CA LEU A 807 12.81 -18.73 -45.35
C LEU A 807 12.59 -18.42 -43.87
N TRP A 808 11.52 -17.70 -43.51
CA TRP A 808 11.16 -17.44 -42.11
C TRP A 808 10.86 -18.72 -41.34
N VAL A 809 10.06 -19.62 -41.94
CA VAL A 809 9.72 -20.92 -41.34
C VAL A 809 10.97 -21.78 -41.18
N ILE A 810 11.82 -21.86 -42.21
CA ILE A 810 13.07 -22.64 -42.16
C ILE A 810 13.99 -22.13 -41.05
N GLN A 811 14.19 -20.81 -40.93
CA GLN A 811 15.03 -20.21 -39.88
C GLN A 811 14.46 -20.46 -38.48
N GLY A 812 13.14 -20.35 -38.31
CA GLY A 812 12.46 -20.63 -37.05
C GLY A 812 12.56 -22.10 -36.64
N CYS A 813 12.31 -23.03 -37.57
CA CYS A 813 12.45 -24.47 -37.33
C CYS A 813 13.90 -24.85 -37.03
N PHE A 814 14.87 -24.32 -37.77
CA PHE A 814 16.29 -24.59 -37.52
C PHE A 814 16.71 -24.11 -36.12
N TRP A 815 16.24 -22.94 -35.69
CA TRP A 815 16.49 -22.46 -34.34
C TRP A 815 15.86 -23.37 -33.27
N LEU A 816 14.59 -23.76 -33.43
CA LEU A 816 13.89 -24.57 -32.44
C LEU A 816 14.44 -26.00 -32.34
N PHE A 817 14.63 -26.69 -33.46
CA PHE A 817 15.19 -28.05 -33.44
C PHE A 817 16.68 -28.04 -33.09
N GLY A 818 17.44 -27.06 -33.60
CA GLY A 818 18.86 -26.90 -33.28
C GLY A 818 19.10 -26.67 -31.79
N THR A 819 18.24 -25.89 -31.12
CA THR A 819 18.35 -25.65 -29.68
C THR A 819 18.10 -26.90 -28.85
N VAL A 820 17.07 -27.68 -29.18
CA VAL A 820 16.74 -28.92 -28.47
C VAL A 820 17.84 -29.97 -28.68
N ILE A 821 18.31 -30.15 -29.91
CA ILE A 821 19.38 -31.10 -30.24
C ILE A 821 20.68 -30.71 -29.54
N LEU A 822 21.09 -29.43 -29.62
CA LEU A 822 22.32 -28.97 -29.00
C LEU A 822 22.26 -29.11 -27.47
N LYS A 823 21.11 -28.80 -26.86
CA LYS A 823 20.89 -29.01 -25.43
C LYS A 823 21.01 -30.49 -25.04
N TYR A 824 20.40 -31.39 -25.82
CA TYR A 824 20.51 -32.83 -25.58
C TYR A 824 21.97 -33.32 -25.67
N LEU A 825 22.71 -32.86 -26.69
CA LEU A 825 24.12 -33.20 -26.87
C LEU A 825 24.98 -32.67 -25.72
N THR A 826 24.81 -31.41 -25.32
CA THR A 826 25.59 -30.81 -24.22
C THR A 826 25.28 -31.48 -22.89
N SER A 827 24.01 -31.77 -22.57
CA SER A 827 23.65 -32.52 -21.37
C SER A 827 24.29 -33.92 -21.34
N LYS A 828 24.36 -34.62 -22.49
CA LYS A 828 24.99 -35.95 -22.58
C LYS A 828 26.52 -35.89 -22.42
N ILE A 829 27.17 -34.87 -22.98
CA ILE A 829 28.63 -34.67 -22.88
C ILE A 829 29.04 -34.38 -21.44
N PHE A 830 28.29 -33.55 -20.72
CA PHE A 830 28.61 -33.17 -19.34
C PHE A 830 28.05 -34.15 -18.29
N GLY A 831 27.22 -35.12 -18.69
CA GLY A 831 26.68 -36.16 -17.79
C GLY A 831 25.70 -35.65 -16.73
N ILE A 832 25.00 -34.54 -17.00
CA ILE A 832 24.17 -33.84 -16.01
C ILE A 832 22.69 -34.15 -16.26
N ALA A 833 22.04 -34.75 -15.25
CA ALA A 833 20.61 -35.07 -15.25
C ALA A 833 19.75 -34.03 -14.48
N ASP A 834 20.35 -32.97 -13.96
CA ASP A 834 19.69 -32.04 -13.02
C ASP A 834 18.50 -31.27 -13.66
N ASP A 835 18.55 -30.96 -14.96
CA ASP A 835 17.48 -30.26 -15.67
C ASP A 835 16.29 -31.15 -16.09
N ALA A 836 16.34 -32.46 -15.82
CA ALA A 836 15.24 -33.38 -16.15
C ALA A 836 13.94 -33.03 -15.40
N HIS A 837 14.05 -32.48 -14.19
CA HIS A 837 12.90 -32.13 -13.36
C HIS A 837 12.02 -31.03 -13.98
N ILE A 838 12.60 -30.01 -14.63
CA ILE A 838 11.82 -28.93 -15.27
C ILE A 838 11.05 -29.46 -16.49
N GLY A 839 11.66 -30.37 -17.25
CA GLY A 839 11.00 -31.07 -18.35
C GLY A 839 9.85 -31.95 -17.85
N ASN A 840 10.07 -32.69 -16.76
CA ASN A 840 9.05 -33.53 -16.14
C ASN A 840 7.91 -32.70 -15.52
N LEU A 841 8.20 -31.53 -14.96
CA LEU A 841 7.20 -30.59 -14.44
C LEU A 841 6.32 -29.99 -15.55
N LEU A 842 6.91 -29.64 -16.70
CA LEU A 842 6.12 -29.19 -17.86
C LEU A 842 5.31 -30.36 -18.44
N THR A 843 5.90 -31.56 -18.48
CA THR A 843 5.23 -32.77 -18.98
C THR A 843 4.08 -33.17 -18.06
N SER A 844 4.20 -33.09 -16.74
CA SER A 844 3.11 -33.36 -15.79
C SER A 844 2.00 -32.32 -15.82
N LYS A 845 2.30 -31.09 -16.26
CA LYS A 845 1.30 -30.02 -16.43
C LYS A 845 0.44 -30.18 -17.68
N PHE A 846 1.04 -30.66 -18.78
CA PHE A 846 0.34 -30.80 -20.07
C PHE A 846 -0.09 -32.23 -20.40
N PHE A 847 0.59 -33.22 -19.82
CA PHE A 847 0.35 -34.66 -20.01
C PHE A 847 0.16 -35.34 -18.64
N SER A 848 -0.37 -36.56 -18.62
CA SER A 848 -0.74 -37.29 -17.40
C SER A 848 0.43 -37.92 -16.63
N TYR A 849 1.62 -37.32 -16.67
CA TYR A 849 2.81 -37.81 -15.97
C TYR A 849 2.76 -37.42 -14.48
N LYS A 850 3.03 -38.36 -13.56
CA LYS A 850 2.96 -38.14 -12.12
C LYS A 850 4.06 -38.91 -11.38
N ASP A 851 4.99 -38.16 -10.79
CA ASP A 851 6.02 -38.65 -9.86
C ASP A 851 5.93 -37.88 -8.53
N PHE A 852 6.51 -38.45 -7.47
CA PHE A 852 6.61 -37.81 -6.14
C PHE A 852 7.12 -36.36 -6.22
N ASP A 853 8.26 -36.12 -6.87
CA ASP A 853 8.86 -34.80 -7.01
C ASP A 853 7.91 -33.84 -7.75
N THR A 854 7.31 -34.29 -8.85
CA THR A 854 6.39 -33.47 -9.65
C THR A 854 5.12 -33.12 -8.87
N LEU A 855 4.58 -34.06 -8.09
CA LEU A 855 3.39 -33.86 -7.28
C LEU A 855 3.64 -32.89 -6.14
N LEU A 856 4.82 -32.94 -5.50
CA LEU A 856 5.24 -31.99 -4.48
C LEU A 856 5.17 -30.54 -5.01
N TYR A 857 5.55 -30.31 -6.27
CA TYR A 857 5.42 -29.01 -6.92
C TYR A 857 4.00 -28.70 -7.41
N THR A 858 3.32 -29.62 -8.11
CA THR A 858 1.99 -29.34 -8.68
C THR A 858 0.88 -29.21 -7.64
N CYS A 859 1.06 -29.78 -6.45
CA CYS A 859 0.12 -29.67 -5.33
C CYS A 859 0.31 -28.37 -4.52
N ALA A 860 1.43 -27.66 -4.72
CA ALA A 860 1.67 -26.35 -4.14
C ALA A 860 0.98 -25.26 -4.97
N ALA A 861 0.33 -24.30 -4.31
CA ALA A 861 -0.45 -23.25 -4.98
C ALA A 861 0.43 -22.30 -5.83
N GLU A 862 1.71 -22.18 -5.51
CA GLU A 862 2.67 -21.29 -6.17
C GLU A 862 3.02 -21.71 -7.60
N PHE A 863 3.00 -23.02 -7.86
CA PHE A 863 3.30 -23.61 -9.17
C PHE A 863 2.04 -23.97 -9.94
N ASP A 864 0.86 -23.62 -9.44
CA ASP A 864 -0.40 -23.85 -10.14
C ASP A 864 -0.59 -22.88 -11.32
N PHE A 865 -1.58 -23.19 -12.16
CA PHE A 865 -2.03 -22.29 -13.22
C PHE A 865 -2.55 -20.97 -12.65
N MET A 866 -2.60 -19.94 -13.51
CA MET A 866 -3.06 -18.62 -13.08
C MET A 866 -4.49 -18.65 -12.51
N GLU A 867 -4.64 -18.17 -11.28
CA GLU A 867 -5.95 -18.05 -10.62
C GLU A 867 -6.86 -17.08 -11.40
N LYS A 868 -8.13 -17.48 -11.60
CA LYS A 868 -9.13 -16.69 -12.35
C LYS A 868 -9.39 -15.30 -11.76
N GLU A 869 -9.11 -15.10 -10.48
CA GLU A 869 -9.22 -13.79 -9.83
C GLU A 869 -8.19 -12.77 -10.34
N THR A 870 -7.00 -13.22 -10.71
CA THR A 870 -5.89 -12.35 -11.13
C THR A 870 -6.25 -11.50 -12.37
N PRO A 871 -6.73 -12.07 -13.50
CA PRO A 871 -7.17 -11.28 -14.66
C PRO A 871 -8.41 -10.43 -14.38
N LEU A 872 -9.28 -10.86 -13.46
CA LEU A 872 -10.44 -10.07 -13.04
C LEU A 872 -9.98 -8.79 -12.30
N ARG A 873 -8.97 -8.88 -11.42
CA ARG A 873 -8.36 -7.72 -10.75
C ARG A 873 -7.75 -6.74 -11.75
N TYR A 874 -7.04 -7.23 -12.77
CA TYR A 874 -6.49 -6.37 -13.84
C TYR A 874 -7.55 -5.66 -14.67
N THR A 875 -8.72 -6.28 -14.83
CA THR A 875 -9.85 -5.68 -15.56
C THR A 875 -10.51 -4.59 -14.72
N LYS A 876 -10.69 -4.84 -13.41
CA LYS A 876 -11.25 -3.84 -12.47
C LYS A 876 -10.38 -2.59 -12.35
N THR A 877 -9.05 -2.73 -12.42
CA THR A 877 -8.12 -1.58 -12.41
C THR A 877 -7.93 -0.94 -13.79
N LEU A 878 -8.63 -1.42 -14.83
CA LEU A 878 -8.52 -1.01 -16.24
C LEU A 878 -7.13 -1.23 -16.87
N LEU A 879 -6.20 -1.90 -16.19
CA LEU A 879 -4.87 -2.20 -16.72
C LEU A 879 -4.95 -3.13 -17.94
N LEU A 880 -5.69 -4.24 -17.82
CA LEU A 880 -5.81 -5.22 -18.91
C LEU A 880 -6.51 -4.62 -20.16
N PRO A 881 -7.65 -3.92 -20.05
CA PRO A 881 -8.27 -3.23 -21.18
C PRO A 881 -7.34 -2.26 -21.92
N VAL A 882 -6.59 -1.43 -21.18
CA VAL A 882 -5.65 -0.47 -21.78
C VAL A 882 -4.54 -1.20 -22.55
N VAL A 883 -3.97 -2.25 -21.96
CA VAL A 883 -2.91 -3.02 -22.60
C VAL A 883 -3.41 -3.79 -23.82
N LEU A 884 -4.63 -4.37 -23.76
CA LEU A 884 -5.24 -5.03 -24.91
C LEU A 884 -5.50 -4.05 -26.07
N LEU A 885 -5.92 -2.83 -25.78
CA LEU A 885 -6.11 -1.78 -26.78
C LEU A 885 -4.78 -1.40 -27.46
N VAL A 886 -3.72 -1.21 -26.67
CA VAL A 886 -2.36 -0.95 -27.18
C VAL A 886 -1.86 -2.13 -28.02
N PHE A 887 -2.02 -3.35 -27.52
CA PHE A 887 -1.59 -4.57 -28.20
C PHE A 887 -2.31 -4.75 -29.54
N ALA A 888 -3.64 -4.55 -29.59
CA ALA A 888 -4.42 -4.59 -30.82
C ALA A 888 -3.96 -3.54 -31.84
N ALA A 889 -3.59 -2.34 -31.39
CA ALA A 889 -3.06 -1.30 -32.27
C ALA A 889 -1.70 -1.70 -32.89
N ILE A 890 -0.83 -2.35 -32.11
CA ILE A 890 0.47 -2.86 -32.59
C ILE A 890 0.24 -4.02 -33.57
N VAL A 891 -0.61 -4.99 -33.24
CA VAL A 891 -0.91 -6.15 -34.11
C VAL A 891 -1.51 -5.69 -35.45
N ARG A 892 -2.45 -4.74 -35.43
CA ARG A 892 -3.01 -4.17 -36.66
C ARG A 892 -1.94 -3.53 -37.55
N LYS A 893 -0.94 -2.84 -36.96
CA LYS A 893 0.19 -2.28 -37.71
C LYS A 893 1.06 -3.40 -38.31
N ILE A 894 1.41 -4.42 -37.53
CA ILE A 894 2.21 -5.57 -37.98
C ILE A 894 1.53 -6.29 -39.16
N ILE A 895 0.22 -6.57 -39.05
CA ILE A 895 -0.53 -7.23 -40.12
C ILE A 895 -0.51 -6.39 -41.41
N GLY A 896 -0.67 -5.06 -41.29
CA GLY A 896 -0.56 -4.16 -42.44
C GLY A 896 0.81 -4.19 -43.11
N ASP A 897 1.89 -4.16 -42.32
CA ASP A 897 3.27 -4.23 -42.80
C ASP A 897 3.53 -5.59 -43.51
N MET A 898 3.11 -6.70 -42.90
CA MET A 898 3.28 -8.04 -43.46
C MET A 898 2.48 -8.25 -44.75
N TRP A 899 1.23 -7.77 -44.79
CA TRP A 899 0.41 -7.85 -46.00
C TRP A 899 1.05 -7.09 -47.17
N GLY A 900 1.67 -5.93 -46.90
CA GLY A 900 2.43 -5.16 -47.89
C GLY A 900 3.62 -5.92 -48.47
N VAL A 901 4.36 -6.67 -47.65
CA VAL A 901 5.48 -7.54 -48.09
C VAL A 901 5.00 -8.68 -48.97
N VAL A 902 3.87 -9.31 -48.60
CA VAL A 902 3.33 -10.46 -49.34
C VAL A 902 2.71 -10.03 -50.68
N THR A 903 2.12 -8.83 -50.76
CA THR A 903 1.41 -8.35 -51.97
C THR A 903 2.26 -7.51 -52.94
N LYS A 904 3.31 -6.81 -52.48
CA LYS A 904 4.18 -6.00 -53.37
C LYS A 904 5.57 -6.62 -53.47
N GLN A 905 5.79 -7.31 -54.58
CA GLN A 905 7.06 -7.91 -54.98
C GLN A 905 8.03 -6.85 -55.54
N GLN A 906 8.37 -5.80 -54.77
CA GLN A 906 9.35 -4.78 -55.20
C GLN A 906 10.45 -4.57 -54.17
N ALA A 907 11.64 -5.05 -54.52
CA ALA A 907 12.80 -5.19 -53.65
C ALA A 907 13.53 -3.88 -53.27
N HIS A 908 13.19 -2.73 -53.86
CA HIS A 908 14.02 -1.51 -53.80
C HIS A 908 13.57 -0.44 -52.79
N VAL A 909 12.38 -0.57 -52.19
CA VAL A 909 11.87 0.35 -51.12
C VAL A 909 12.08 -0.24 -49.71
N ARG A 910 12.90 -1.31 -49.62
CA ARG A 910 13.07 -2.17 -48.43
C ARG A 910 13.66 -1.47 -47.19
N LYS A 911 14.23 -0.26 -47.32
CA LYS A 911 15.05 0.37 -46.26
C LYS A 911 14.34 1.43 -45.40
N HIS A 912 13.12 1.85 -45.76
CA HIS A 912 12.45 2.99 -45.10
C HIS A 912 11.03 2.66 -44.57
N GLN A 913 10.55 1.42 -44.72
CA GLN A 913 9.15 1.07 -44.44
C GLN A 913 8.93 0.37 -43.08
N PHE A 914 9.98 -0.19 -42.46
CA PHE A 914 9.92 -0.87 -41.16
C PHE A 914 10.44 0.01 -40.03
N ASP A 915 9.77 1.13 -39.77
CA ASP A 915 10.04 1.92 -38.57
C ASP A 915 9.31 1.29 -37.36
N HIS A 916 10.04 1.18 -36.24
CA HIS A 916 9.59 0.76 -34.89
C HIS A 916 9.70 -0.72 -34.48
N GLY A 917 10.84 -1.38 -34.75
CA GLY A 917 11.11 -2.75 -34.28
C GLY A 917 11.04 -2.94 -32.74
N GLU A 918 11.21 -1.87 -31.96
CA GLU A 918 11.08 -1.89 -30.50
C GLU A 918 9.66 -2.24 -30.01
N LEU A 919 8.62 -1.77 -30.73
CA LEU A 919 7.23 -2.02 -30.35
C LEU A 919 6.85 -3.49 -30.57
N VAL A 920 7.34 -4.08 -31.67
CA VAL A 920 7.14 -5.49 -31.99
C VAL A 920 7.85 -6.38 -30.97
N TYR A 921 9.08 -6.01 -30.59
CA TYR A 921 9.81 -6.69 -29.52
C TYR A 921 9.01 -6.72 -28.21
N HIS A 922 8.46 -5.59 -27.76
CA HIS A 922 7.68 -5.56 -26.52
C HIS A 922 6.35 -6.31 -26.60
N ALA A 923 5.71 -6.36 -27.78
CA ALA A 923 4.51 -7.15 -28.00
C ALA A 923 4.78 -8.66 -27.93
N LEU A 924 5.86 -9.12 -28.57
CA LEU A 924 6.30 -10.52 -28.48
C LEU A 924 6.73 -10.90 -27.06
N GLN A 925 7.45 -10.00 -26.38
CA GLN A 925 7.84 -10.21 -24.99
C GLN A 925 6.63 -10.28 -24.05
N LEU A 926 5.60 -9.46 -24.28
CA LEU A 926 4.35 -9.51 -23.53
C LEU A 926 3.63 -10.86 -23.71
N LEU A 927 3.60 -11.40 -24.94
CA LEU A 927 3.04 -12.72 -25.20
C LEU A 927 3.82 -13.82 -24.46
N ALA A 928 5.16 -13.76 -24.50
CA ALA A 928 6.00 -14.73 -23.80
C ALA A 928 5.78 -14.68 -22.28
N TYR A 929 5.74 -13.50 -21.67
CA TYR A 929 5.45 -13.34 -20.24
C TYR A 929 4.02 -13.73 -19.88
N THR A 930 3.06 -13.56 -20.79
CA THR A 930 1.67 -14.01 -20.59
C THR A 930 1.61 -15.54 -20.55
N ALA A 931 2.26 -16.21 -21.51
CA ALA A 931 2.36 -17.67 -21.51
C ALA A 931 3.03 -18.17 -20.21
N LEU A 932 4.14 -17.55 -19.82
CA LEU A 932 4.87 -17.93 -18.61
C LEU A 932 4.04 -17.73 -17.33
N GLY A 933 3.33 -16.61 -17.23
CA GLY A 933 2.46 -16.30 -16.09
C GLY A 933 1.22 -17.18 -16.00
N ILE A 934 0.66 -17.63 -17.14
CA ILE A 934 -0.45 -18.59 -17.17
C ILE A 934 0.01 -19.96 -16.66
N LEU A 935 1.21 -20.39 -17.04
CA LEU A 935 1.75 -21.69 -16.67
C LEU A 935 2.14 -21.80 -15.19
N ILE A 936 2.67 -20.71 -14.62
CA ILE A 936 3.15 -20.67 -13.23
C ILE A 936 2.72 -19.35 -12.58
N MET A 937 1.88 -19.44 -11.55
CA MET A 937 1.37 -18.29 -10.79
C MET A 937 2.45 -17.37 -10.24
N ARG A 938 3.61 -17.91 -9.84
CA ARG A 938 4.75 -17.09 -9.35
C ARG A 938 5.34 -16.18 -10.42
N LEU A 939 5.26 -16.55 -11.70
CA LEU A 939 5.91 -15.82 -12.80
C LEU A 939 5.07 -14.64 -13.34
N LYS A 940 3.86 -14.40 -12.80
CA LYS A 940 3.10 -13.16 -13.05
C LYS A 940 3.83 -11.89 -12.60
N LEU A 941 4.87 -12.04 -11.76
CA LEU A 941 5.82 -10.99 -11.37
C LEU A 941 6.49 -10.32 -12.57
N PHE A 942 6.70 -11.04 -13.68
CA PHE A 942 7.27 -10.46 -14.91
C PHE A 942 6.19 -9.85 -15.81
N LEU A 943 5.01 -10.48 -15.85
CA LEU A 943 3.89 -10.06 -16.68
C LEU A 943 3.33 -8.70 -16.24
N THR A 944 2.96 -8.55 -14.97
CA THR A 944 2.23 -7.36 -14.49
C THR A 944 3.00 -6.05 -14.66
N PRO A 945 4.28 -5.96 -14.28
CA PRO A 945 5.02 -4.71 -14.46
C PRO A 945 5.33 -4.42 -15.93
N HIS A 946 5.52 -5.44 -16.77
CA HIS A 946 5.64 -5.25 -18.22
C HIS A 946 4.34 -4.72 -18.83
N MET A 947 3.18 -5.19 -18.36
CA MET A 947 1.88 -4.59 -18.71
C MET A 947 1.80 -3.11 -18.30
N CYS A 948 2.31 -2.74 -17.12
CA CYS A 948 2.36 -1.33 -16.70
C CYS A 948 3.26 -0.47 -17.62
N VAL A 949 4.38 -1.01 -18.10
CA VAL A 949 5.23 -0.33 -19.09
C VAL A 949 4.49 -0.20 -20.42
N MET A 950 3.82 -1.25 -20.88
CA MET A 950 3.02 -1.22 -22.11
C MET A 950 1.86 -0.23 -22.04
N ALA A 951 1.25 -0.05 -20.87
CA ALA A 951 0.18 0.94 -20.66
C ALA A 951 0.66 2.38 -20.95
N SER A 952 1.95 2.69 -20.80
CA SER A 952 2.51 4.00 -21.13
C SER A 952 2.36 4.38 -22.61
N LEU A 953 2.24 3.40 -23.50
CA LEU A 953 2.08 3.61 -24.94
C LEU A 953 0.74 4.25 -25.32
N ILE A 954 -0.24 4.30 -24.40
CA ILE A 954 -1.45 5.10 -24.60
C ILE A 954 -1.11 6.59 -24.78
N CYS A 955 0.00 7.06 -24.21
CA CYS A 955 0.53 8.42 -24.36
C CYS A 955 1.37 8.60 -25.64
N SER A 956 1.61 7.53 -26.42
CA SER A 956 2.47 7.58 -27.59
C SER A 956 1.75 8.21 -28.78
N ARG A 957 2.29 9.34 -29.27
CA ARG A 957 1.82 9.97 -30.51
C ARG A 957 2.04 9.11 -31.75
N GLN A 958 2.98 8.17 -31.70
CA GLN A 958 3.32 7.29 -32.82
C GLN A 958 2.20 6.27 -33.12
N LEU A 959 1.50 5.81 -32.08
CA LEU A 959 0.42 4.81 -32.22
C LEU A 959 -0.95 5.47 -32.41
N PHE A 960 -1.21 6.56 -31.70
CA PHE A 960 -2.53 7.22 -31.67
C PHE A 960 -2.56 8.61 -32.32
N GLY A 961 -1.63 8.88 -33.25
CA GLY A 961 -1.55 10.17 -33.95
C GLY A 961 -2.88 10.61 -34.57
N TRP A 962 -3.62 9.70 -35.20
CA TRP A 962 -4.96 9.96 -35.77
C TRP A 962 -6.01 10.41 -34.71
N LEU A 963 -5.95 9.84 -33.51
CA LEU A 963 -6.87 10.17 -32.42
C LEU A 963 -6.51 11.53 -31.80
N PHE A 964 -5.22 11.82 -31.67
CA PHE A 964 -4.70 13.05 -31.08
C PHE A 964 -4.77 14.27 -32.01
N CYS A 965 -5.05 14.07 -33.30
CA CYS A 965 -5.42 15.16 -34.21
C CYS A 965 -6.82 15.72 -33.91
N LYS A 966 -7.72 14.92 -33.31
CA LYS A 966 -9.12 15.33 -33.03
C LYS A 966 -9.37 15.76 -31.59
N VAL A 967 -8.63 15.22 -30.62
CA VAL A 967 -8.81 15.47 -29.18
C VAL A 967 -7.46 15.73 -28.52
N HIS A 968 -7.40 16.67 -27.58
CA HIS A 968 -6.16 16.98 -26.87
C HIS A 968 -5.63 15.73 -26.14
N PRO A 969 -4.42 15.21 -26.45
CA PRO A 969 -3.90 13.95 -25.92
C PRO A 969 -3.92 13.87 -24.39
N GLY A 970 -3.63 14.98 -23.72
CA GLY A 970 -3.63 15.05 -22.26
C GLY A 970 -5.02 14.80 -21.64
N ALA A 971 -6.11 15.20 -22.31
CA ALA A 971 -7.46 15.04 -21.77
C ALA A 971 -7.91 13.58 -21.76
N VAL A 972 -7.61 12.84 -22.84
CA VAL A 972 -7.91 11.39 -22.93
C VAL A 972 -7.12 10.61 -21.90
N VAL A 973 -5.82 10.88 -21.78
CA VAL A 973 -4.95 10.22 -20.79
C VAL A 973 -5.41 10.54 -19.36
N PHE A 974 -5.80 11.78 -19.09
CA PHE A 974 -6.30 12.19 -17.78
C PHE A 974 -7.62 11.50 -17.43
N ALA A 975 -8.54 11.37 -18.38
CA ALA A 975 -9.81 10.66 -18.17
C ALA A 975 -9.59 9.18 -17.86
N VAL A 976 -8.70 8.51 -18.59
CA VAL A 976 -8.33 7.10 -18.33
C VAL A 976 -7.68 6.97 -16.95
N LEU A 977 -6.74 7.84 -16.60
CA LEU A 977 -6.10 7.83 -15.27
C LEU A 977 -7.08 8.10 -14.14
N ALA A 978 -8.05 8.99 -14.33
CA ALA A 978 -9.10 9.26 -13.35
C ALA A 978 -10.02 8.04 -13.15
N ALA A 979 -10.32 7.29 -14.20
CA ALA A 979 -11.07 6.04 -14.07
C ALA A 979 -10.25 4.96 -13.33
N MET A 980 -8.96 4.83 -13.65
CA MET A 980 -8.05 3.89 -12.99
C MET A 980 -7.87 4.20 -11.49
N SER A 981 -7.85 5.48 -11.11
CA SER A 981 -7.57 5.89 -9.73
C SER A 981 -8.69 5.55 -8.75
N VAL A 982 -9.94 5.39 -9.21
CA VAL A 982 -11.08 5.01 -8.34
C VAL A 982 -10.83 3.63 -7.71
N GLN A 983 -10.61 2.61 -8.55
CA GLN A 983 -10.32 1.26 -8.04
C GLN A 983 -8.90 1.17 -7.49
N GLY A 984 -7.94 1.87 -8.10
CA GLY A 984 -6.54 1.86 -7.67
C GLY A 984 -6.33 2.42 -6.26
N SER A 985 -7.01 3.51 -5.91
CA SER A 985 -6.96 4.08 -4.56
C SER A 985 -7.64 3.18 -3.52
N ALA A 986 -8.76 2.54 -3.87
CA ALA A 986 -9.42 1.57 -3.01
C ALA A 986 -8.49 0.39 -2.67
N ASN A 987 -7.78 -0.16 -3.67
CA ASN A 987 -6.80 -1.23 -3.45
C ASN A 987 -5.66 -0.80 -2.52
N LEU A 988 -5.09 0.39 -2.74
CA LEU A 988 -4.02 0.94 -1.89
C LEU A 988 -4.51 1.17 -0.46
N GLN A 989 -5.72 1.68 -0.27
CA GLN A 989 -6.30 1.88 1.05
C GLN A 989 -6.49 0.54 1.77
N THR A 990 -6.97 -0.50 1.08
CA THR A 990 -7.07 -1.84 1.67
C THR A 990 -5.71 -2.35 2.11
N GLN A 991 -4.65 -2.15 1.33
CA GLN A 991 -3.29 -2.57 1.69
C GLN A 991 -2.72 -1.79 2.88
N TRP A 992 -2.92 -0.47 2.94
CA TRP A 992 -2.45 0.35 4.07
C TRP A 992 -3.18 0.05 5.37
N ASN A 993 -4.44 -0.38 5.28
CA ASN A 993 -5.25 -0.74 6.44
C ASN A 993 -4.93 -2.14 7.01
N ILE A 994 -4.06 -2.92 6.37
CA ILE A 994 -3.62 -4.21 6.93
C ILE A 994 -2.68 -3.89 8.10
N VAL A 995 -3.13 -4.19 9.32
CA VAL A 995 -2.33 -4.10 10.55
C VAL A 995 -2.23 -5.52 11.12
N GLY A 996 -1.03 -6.08 11.12
CA GLY A 996 -0.73 -7.43 11.58
C GLY A 996 0.44 -7.46 12.56
N GLU A 997 0.45 -8.45 13.45
CA GLU A 997 1.55 -8.70 14.38
C GLU A 997 2.10 -10.11 14.13
N PHE A 998 3.43 -10.23 13.96
CA PHE A 998 4.06 -11.54 13.82
C PHE A 998 4.15 -12.23 15.19
N SER A 999 3.59 -13.44 15.30
CA SER A 999 3.78 -14.30 16.48
C SER A 999 3.81 -15.77 16.07
N ASN A 1000 4.79 -16.52 16.60
CA ASN A 1000 4.88 -17.97 16.43
C ASN A 1000 5.51 -18.64 17.66
N LEU A 1001 4.79 -18.60 18.79
CA LEU A 1001 5.24 -19.17 20.06
C LEU A 1001 5.69 -20.65 19.96
N PRO A 1002 4.95 -21.55 19.29
CA PRO A 1002 5.34 -22.96 19.20
C PRO A 1002 6.68 -23.17 18.47
N GLN A 1003 7.01 -22.31 17.51
CA GLN A 1003 8.30 -22.38 16.84
C GLN A 1003 9.43 -21.79 17.70
N GLU A 1004 9.13 -20.74 18.46
CA GLU A 1004 10.07 -20.14 19.42
C GLU A 1004 10.50 -21.17 20.47
N GLU A 1005 9.54 -21.81 21.14
CA GLU A 1005 9.77 -22.84 22.16
C GLU A 1005 10.64 -24.00 21.62
N LEU A 1006 10.35 -24.45 20.40
CA LEU A 1006 11.12 -25.49 19.73
C LEU A 1006 12.58 -25.06 19.53
N ILE A 1007 12.81 -23.84 19.02
CA ILE A 1007 14.15 -23.34 18.73
C ILE A 1007 14.94 -23.08 20.02
N GLU A 1008 14.29 -22.57 21.07
CA GLU A 1008 14.91 -22.42 22.39
C GLU A 1008 15.30 -23.78 22.98
N TRP A 1009 14.41 -24.78 22.92
CA TRP A 1009 14.73 -26.13 23.35
C TRP A 1009 15.91 -26.72 22.57
N ILE A 1010 15.95 -26.57 21.24
CA ILE A 1010 17.09 -27.03 20.44
C ILE A 1010 18.40 -26.36 20.90
N LYS A 1011 18.38 -25.05 21.18
CA LYS A 1011 19.58 -24.32 21.60
C LYS A 1011 20.12 -24.79 22.95
N TYR A 1012 19.24 -24.97 23.94
CA TYR A 1012 19.62 -25.22 25.33
C TYR A 1012 19.71 -26.71 25.69
N SER A 1013 18.94 -27.58 25.03
CA SER A 1013 18.80 -28.99 25.41
C SER A 1013 19.51 -29.96 24.47
N THR A 1014 20.10 -29.51 23.36
CA THR A 1014 20.78 -30.40 22.40
C THR A 1014 22.23 -30.00 22.13
N LYS A 1015 23.08 -31.00 21.86
CA LYS A 1015 24.50 -30.81 21.53
C LYS A 1015 24.66 -30.00 20.23
N PRO A 1016 25.73 -29.18 20.06
CA PRO A 1016 25.93 -28.37 18.85
C PRO A 1016 26.07 -29.16 17.54
N ASP A 1017 26.52 -30.41 17.62
CA ASP A 1017 26.71 -31.34 16.51
C ASP A 1017 25.48 -32.23 16.23
N ALA A 1018 24.40 -32.07 17.01
CA ALA A 1018 23.17 -32.83 16.83
C ALA A 1018 22.52 -32.55 15.46
N VAL A 1019 22.24 -33.61 14.72
CA VAL A 1019 21.73 -33.55 13.34
C VAL A 1019 20.19 -33.64 13.33
N PHE A 1020 19.56 -32.69 12.65
CA PHE A 1020 18.11 -32.58 12.52
C PHE A 1020 17.60 -32.89 11.11
N ALA A 1021 16.43 -33.54 11.05
CA ALA A 1021 15.65 -33.72 9.82
C ALA A 1021 14.17 -33.37 10.06
N GLY A 1022 13.46 -32.95 9.02
CA GLY A 1022 12.03 -32.63 9.12
C GLY A 1022 11.51 -31.90 7.89
N ALA A 1023 10.42 -31.15 8.04
CA ALA A 1023 9.90 -30.36 6.93
C ALA A 1023 10.90 -29.26 6.53
N MET A 1024 11.06 -29.05 5.21
CA MET A 1024 12.03 -28.07 4.69
C MET A 1024 11.92 -26.66 5.29
N PRO A 1025 10.72 -26.06 5.47
CA PRO A 1025 10.58 -24.74 6.09
C PRO A 1025 11.22 -24.65 7.47
N THR A 1026 11.01 -25.69 8.28
CA THR A 1026 11.45 -25.76 9.66
C THR A 1026 12.95 -25.99 9.75
N MET A 1027 13.52 -26.80 8.86
CA MET A 1027 14.98 -26.99 8.78
C MET A 1027 15.72 -25.68 8.48
N ALA A 1028 15.16 -24.82 7.64
CA ALA A 1028 15.76 -23.50 7.38
C ALA A 1028 15.78 -22.62 8.65
N SER A 1029 14.72 -22.66 9.47
CA SER A 1029 14.67 -21.94 10.75
C SER A 1029 15.61 -22.53 11.80
N VAL A 1030 15.72 -23.86 11.88
CA VAL A 1030 16.67 -24.54 12.78
C VAL A 1030 18.10 -24.15 12.44
N LYS A 1031 18.46 -24.18 11.15
CA LYS A 1031 19.79 -23.74 10.71
C LYS A 1031 20.04 -22.27 11.00
N LEU A 1032 19.09 -21.37 10.68
CA LEU A 1032 19.27 -19.93 10.87
C LEU A 1032 19.42 -19.55 12.36
N SER A 1033 18.50 -20.03 13.19
CA SER A 1033 18.38 -19.56 14.56
C SER A 1033 19.19 -20.39 15.55
N ALA A 1034 19.29 -21.71 15.37
CA ALA A 1034 20.01 -22.62 16.27
C ALA A 1034 21.38 -23.07 15.75
N LEU A 1035 21.74 -22.78 14.48
CA LEU A 1035 23.01 -23.17 13.85
C LEU A 1035 23.34 -24.67 14.00
N ARG A 1036 22.32 -25.54 13.96
CA ARG A 1036 22.49 -26.99 14.01
C ARG A 1036 22.62 -27.60 12.60
N PRO A 1037 23.37 -28.71 12.44
CA PRO A 1037 23.40 -29.46 11.19
C PRO A 1037 22.00 -29.94 10.78
N VAL A 1038 21.66 -29.76 9.50
CA VAL A 1038 20.41 -30.21 8.89
C VAL A 1038 20.66 -31.12 7.69
N VAL A 1039 19.78 -32.10 7.51
CA VAL A 1039 19.91 -33.12 6.45
C VAL A 1039 19.25 -32.68 5.13
N ASN A 1040 18.17 -31.89 5.21
CA ASN A 1040 17.39 -31.42 4.08
C ASN A 1040 16.96 -29.95 4.26
N HIS A 1041 16.69 -29.26 3.15
CA HIS A 1041 16.37 -27.82 3.18
C HIS A 1041 15.49 -27.40 1.98
N PRO A 1042 14.91 -26.18 1.97
CA PRO A 1042 13.95 -25.73 0.94
C PRO A 1042 14.47 -25.71 -0.50
N HIS A 1043 15.77 -25.55 -0.70
CA HIS A 1043 16.36 -25.51 -2.05
C HIS A 1043 16.49 -26.92 -2.67
N TYR A 1044 15.38 -27.47 -3.17
CA TYR A 1044 15.18 -28.86 -3.61
C TYR A 1044 15.62 -29.16 -5.07
N GLU A 1045 16.60 -28.46 -5.62
CA GLU A 1045 16.88 -28.54 -7.07
C GLU A 1045 17.84 -29.66 -7.45
N ASP A 1046 18.76 -30.01 -6.55
CA ASP A 1046 19.77 -31.03 -6.78
C ASP A 1046 19.23 -32.46 -6.67
N ALA A 1047 19.62 -33.34 -7.58
CA ALA A 1047 19.18 -34.73 -7.59
C ALA A 1047 19.53 -35.50 -6.30
N GLY A 1048 20.72 -35.29 -5.74
CA GLY A 1048 21.16 -35.93 -4.49
C GLY A 1048 20.32 -35.48 -3.29
N LEU A 1049 20.06 -34.18 -3.18
CA LEU A 1049 19.20 -33.63 -2.14
C LEU A 1049 17.75 -34.09 -2.28
N ARG A 1050 17.24 -34.23 -3.51
CA ARG A 1050 15.90 -34.76 -3.78
C ARG A 1050 15.74 -36.17 -3.24
N ALA A 1051 16.71 -37.04 -3.50
CA ALA A 1051 16.74 -38.41 -2.98
C ALA A 1051 16.76 -38.44 -1.43
N ARG A 1052 17.59 -37.59 -0.80
CA ARG A 1052 17.67 -37.49 0.67
C ARG A 1052 16.38 -36.99 1.30
N THR A 1053 15.80 -35.95 0.72
CA THR A 1053 14.52 -35.39 1.18
C THR A 1053 13.40 -36.42 1.03
N LYS A 1054 13.39 -37.19 -0.07
CA LYS A 1054 12.44 -38.28 -0.26
C LYS A 1054 12.53 -39.30 0.88
N ILE A 1055 13.73 -39.63 1.37
CA ILE A 1055 13.90 -40.44 2.58
C ILE A 1055 13.32 -39.73 3.81
N VAL A 1056 13.63 -38.46 4.05
CA VAL A 1056 13.12 -37.68 5.20
C VAL A 1056 11.58 -37.60 5.20
N TYR A 1057 10.97 -37.43 4.03
CA TYR A 1057 9.52 -37.32 3.88
C TYR A 1057 8.81 -38.67 3.90
N SER A 1058 9.54 -39.80 3.89
CA SER A 1058 8.96 -41.14 4.05
C SER A 1058 8.27 -41.34 5.39
N MET A 1059 8.56 -40.48 6.38
CA MET A 1059 7.83 -40.39 7.65
C MET A 1059 6.32 -40.13 7.47
N TYR A 1060 5.94 -39.45 6.40
CA TYR A 1060 4.53 -39.16 6.06
C TYR A 1060 3.90 -40.23 5.14
N SER A 1061 4.64 -41.29 4.81
CA SER A 1061 4.15 -42.41 4.01
C SER A 1061 3.34 -43.41 4.85
N ARG A 1062 2.97 -44.54 4.24
CA ARG A 1062 2.30 -45.68 4.90
C ARG A 1062 3.25 -46.86 5.17
N LYS A 1063 4.57 -46.61 5.16
CA LYS A 1063 5.61 -47.61 5.47
C LYS A 1063 5.66 -47.94 6.95
N ALA A 1064 6.28 -49.08 7.29
CA ALA A 1064 6.54 -49.46 8.67
C ALA A 1064 7.53 -48.50 9.35
N ALA A 1065 7.34 -48.24 10.63
CA ALA A 1065 8.19 -47.34 11.42
C ALA A 1065 9.65 -47.80 11.46
N GLU A 1066 9.90 -49.12 11.49
CA GLU A 1066 11.25 -49.70 11.51
C GLU A 1066 12.04 -49.39 10.24
N ASP A 1067 11.42 -49.53 9.06
CA ASP A 1067 12.08 -49.26 7.79
C ASP A 1067 12.43 -47.77 7.65
N VAL A 1068 11.52 -46.88 8.05
CA VAL A 1068 11.77 -45.44 8.05
C VAL A 1068 12.91 -45.08 9.01
N LYS A 1069 12.93 -45.66 10.22
CA LYS A 1069 14.03 -45.47 11.18
C LYS A 1069 15.37 -45.92 10.58
N ARG A 1070 15.42 -47.08 9.93
CA ARG A 1070 16.64 -47.61 9.28
C ARG A 1070 17.18 -46.66 8.22
N GLU A 1071 16.32 -46.09 7.39
CA GLU A 1071 16.73 -45.11 6.37
C GLU A 1071 17.17 -43.77 6.98
N LEU A 1072 16.53 -43.30 8.05
CA LEU A 1072 16.96 -42.09 8.77
C LEU A 1072 18.33 -42.29 9.46
N MET A 1073 18.61 -43.47 9.99
CA MET A 1073 19.92 -43.81 10.56
C MET A 1073 21.03 -43.82 9.49
N LYS A 1074 20.74 -44.25 8.25
CA LYS A 1074 21.71 -44.15 7.14
C LYS A 1074 22.11 -42.71 6.82
N LEU A 1075 21.20 -41.75 7.06
CA LEU A 1075 21.45 -40.32 6.92
C LEU A 1075 22.08 -39.67 8.18
N GLN A 1076 22.38 -40.47 9.22
CA GLN A 1076 22.95 -40.02 10.49
C GLN A 1076 22.09 -38.96 11.20
N VAL A 1077 20.76 -39.09 11.12
CA VAL A 1077 19.82 -38.19 11.82
C VAL A 1077 19.75 -38.56 13.30
N ASN A 1078 19.99 -37.59 14.20
CA ASN A 1078 19.77 -37.79 15.64
C ASN A 1078 18.31 -37.50 16.01
N TYR A 1079 17.77 -36.37 15.53
CA TYR A 1079 16.43 -35.90 15.88
C TYR A 1079 15.58 -35.63 14.63
N TYR A 1080 14.33 -36.09 14.64
CA TYR A 1080 13.34 -35.81 13.62
C TYR A 1080 12.26 -34.88 14.16
N ILE A 1081 12.00 -33.77 13.47
CA ILE A 1081 10.94 -32.82 13.83
C ILE A 1081 9.69 -33.17 13.03
N LEU A 1082 8.68 -33.73 13.72
CA LEU A 1082 7.39 -34.09 13.16
C LEU A 1082 6.39 -32.93 13.34
N GLU A 1083 5.77 -32.53 12.24
CA GLU A 1083 4.72 -31.50 12.23
C GLU A 1083 3.36 -32.14 11.95
N GLU A 1084 2.45 -32.07 12.92
CA GLU A 1084 1.13 -32.70 12.80
C GLU A 1084 0.33 -32.18 11.60
N SER A 1085 0.52 -30.90 11.26
CA SER A 1085 -0.21 -30.26 10.15
C SER A 1085 0.02 -30.97 8.80
N TRP A 1086 1.23 -31.48 8.53
CA TRP A 1086 1.54 -32.14 7.25
C TRP A 1086 0.91 -33.54 7.11
N CYS A 1087 0.44 -34.12 8.22
CA CYS A 1087 -0.13 -35.46 8.25
C CYS A 1087 -1.61 -35.47 7.86
N VAL A 1088 -2.31 -34.35 8.11
CA VAL A 1088 -3.75 -34.19 7.87
C VAL A 1088 -4.04 -33.20 6.74
N ARG A 1089 -3.12 -32.27 6.44
CA ARG A 1089 -3.35 -31.20 5.45
C ARG A 1089 -3.58 -31.78 4.06
N ARG A 1090 -4.71 -31.38 3.47
CA ARG A 1090 -5.10 -31.71 2.10
C ARG A 1090 -5.43 -30.43 1.35
N SER A 1091 -4.59 -30.05 0.40
CA SER A 1091 -4.80 -28.85 -0.42
C SER A 1091 -5.85 -29.10 -1.52
N LYS A 1092 -5.78 -30.27 -2.15
CA LYS A 1092 -6.65 -30.72 -3.24
C LYS A 1092 -6.86 -32.24 -3.14
N PRO A 1093 -7.88 -32.82 -3.80
CA PRO A 1093 -8.00 -34.27 -3.90
C PRO A 1093 -6.74 -34.88 -4.53
N GLY A 1094 -6.11 -35.85 -3.89
CA GLY A 1094 -4.85 -36.45 -4.35
C GLY A 1094 -3.57 -35.67 -3.99
N CYS A 1095 -3.68 -34.62 -3.15
CA CYS A 1095 -2.57 -33.74 -2.75
C CYS A 1095 -2.35 -33.70 -1.23
N SER A 1096 -2.80 -34.72 -0.49
CA SER A 1096 -2.29 -34.95 0.87
C SER A 1096 -0.95 -35.70 0.83
N MET A 1097 -0.11 -35.50 1.85
CA MET A 1097 1.23 -36.12 1.86
C MET A 1097 1.20 -37.65 1.75
N PRO A 1098 0.26 -38.38 2.40
CA PRO A 1098 0.11 -39.82 2.18
C PRO A 1098 -0.35 -40.18 0.76
N GLU A 1099 -1.27 -39.42 0.15
CA GLU A 1099 -1.74 -39.66 -1.22
C GLU A 1099 -0.61 -39.47 -2.26
N ILE A 1100 0.29 -38.51 -2.04
CA ILE A 1100 1.47 -38.30 -2.89
C ILE A 1100 2.41 -39.52 -2.80
N TRP A 1101 2.56 -40.08 -1.60
CA TRP A 1101 3.34 -41.31 -1.38
C TRP A 1101 2.68 -42.56 -1.96
N ASP A 1102 1.36 -42.62 -2.02
CA ASP A 1102 0.62 -43.76 -2.59
C ASP A 1102 0.91 -43.93 -4.11
N VAL A 1103 1.32 -42.86 -4.80
CA VAL A 1103 1.76 -42.91 -6.23
C VAL A 1103 3.14 -43.55 -6.36
N GLU A 1104 4.02 -43.32 -5.40
CA GLU A 1104 5.39 -43.83 -5.39
C GLU A 1104 5.46 -45.27 -4.85
N ASP A 1105 4.64 -45.58 -3.84
CA ASP A 1105 4.61 -46.88 -3.16
C ASP A 1105 3.17 -47.45 -3.14
N PRO A 1106 2.68 -47.95 -4.30
CA PRO A 1106 1.32 -48.47 -4.40
C PRO A 1106 1.10 -49.74 -3.56
N ALA A 1107 2.16 -50.44 -3.16
CA ALA A 1107 2.06 -51.67 -2.37
C ALA A 1107 1.57 -51.42 -0.93
N ASN A 1108 1.82 -50.21 -0.40
CA ASN A 1108 1.38 -49.80 0.93
C ASN A 1108 0.11 -48.94 0.91
N ALA A 1109 -0.48 -48.74 -0.26
CA ALA A 1109 -1.73 -48.00 -0.42
C ALA A 1109 -2.86 -48.66 0.39
N GLY A 1110 -3.56 -47.87 1.21
CA GLY A 1110 -4.68 -48.34 2.05
C GLY A 1110 -4.36 -48.63 3.52
N LYS A 1111 -3.07 -48.73 3.90
CA LYS A 1111 -2.66 -48.83 5.33
C LYS A 1111 -2.83 -47.48 6.07
N PRO A 1112 -2.97 -47.43 7.39
CA PRO A 1112 -2.97 -46.14 8.10
C PRO A 1112 -1.64 -45.39 7.90
N PRO A 1113 -1.65 -44.06 7.71
CA PRO A 1113 -0.42 -43.29 7.50
C PRO A 1113 0.45 -43.27 8.77
N LEU A 1114 1.76 -43.46 8.59
CA LEU A 1114 2.72 -43.62 9.68
C LEU A 1114 2.73 -42.42 10.62
N CYS A 1115 2.71 -41.20 10.08
CA CYS A 1115 2.68 -40.01 10.93
C CYS A 1115 1.51 -40.02 11.93
N ASN A 1116 0.30 -40.42 11.52
CA ASN A 1116 -0.85 -40.44 12.44
C ASN A 1116 -0.67 -41.46 13.58
N LEU A 1117 0.10 -42.53 13.33
CA LEU A 1117 0.48 -43.49 14.38
C LEU A 1117 1.48 -42.85 15.34
N LEU A 1118 2.55 -42.23 14.82
CA LEU A 1118 3.61 -41.62 15.63
C LEU A 1118 3.17 -40.40 16.45
N VAL A 1119 2.17 -39.65 15.95
CA VAL A 1119 1.53 -38.56 16.72
C VAL A 1119 0.85 -39.14 17.96
N LYS A 1120 0.18 -40.30 17.85
CA LYS A 1120 -0.49 -40.98 18.97
C LYS A 1120 0.50 -41.68 19.89
N ASP A 1121 1.28 -42.62 19.35
CA ASP A 1121 2.28 -43.39 20.08
C ASP A 1121 3.49 -43.68 19.16
N PRO A 1122 4.68 -43.12 19.46
CA PRO A 1122 5.89 -43.35 18.69
C PRO A 1122 6.68 -44.61 19.13
N THR A 1123 6.31 -45.25 20.24
CA THR A 1123 7.04 -46.42 20.77
C THR A 1123 6.72 -47.71 20.00
N PRO A 1124 7.65 -48.69 19.90
CA PRO A 1124 9.00 -48.75 20.47
C PRO A 1124 10.10 -48.14 19.59
N HIS A 1125 9.78 -47.68 18.38
CA HIS A 1125 10.81 -47.31 17.39
C HIS A 1125 11.37 -45.90 17.60
N PHE A 1126 10.57 -44.94 18.07
CA PHE A 1126 10.99 -43.56 18.31
C PHE A 1126 10.66 -43.14 19.75
N THR A 1127 11.53 -42.33 20.35
CA THR A 1127 11.33 -41.73 21.68
C THR A 1127 10.97 -40.25 21.52
N THR A 1128 9.93 -39.78 22.20
CA THR A 1128 9.58 -38.34 22.16
C THR A 1128 10.39 -37.59 23.21
N VAL A 1129 11.18 -36.61 22.77
CA VAL A 1129 12.05 -35.80 23.64
C VAL A 1129 11.54 -34.37 23.85
N PHE A 1130 10.69 -33.89 22.94
CA PHE A 1130 10.01 -32.59 23.06
C PHE A 1130 8.67 -32.64 22.34
N GLN A 1131 7.66 -31.96 22.90
CA GLN A 1131 6.34 -31.85 22.30
C GLN A 1131 5.70 -30.52 22.67
N ASN A 1132 5.12 -29.84 21.69
CA ASN A 1132 4.22 -28.71 21.91
C ASN A 1132 2.98 -28.80 21.00
N SER A 1133 2.24 -27.71 20.86
CA SER A 1133 0.96 -27.68 20.13
C SER A 1133 1.06 -27.94 18.61
N VAL A 1134 2.26 -27.88 18.02
CA VAL A 1134 2.46 -28.04 16.57
C VAL A 1134 3.56 -29.04 16.23
N TYR A 1135 4.62 -29.07 17.03
CA TYR A 1135 5.84 -29.85 16.77
C TYR A 1135 6.02 -30.95 17.81
N LYS A 1136 6.45 -32.12 17.32
CA LYS A 1136 6.88 -33.26 18.15
C LYS A 1136 8.28 -33.67 17.69
N VAL A 1137 9.26 -33.64 18.59
CA VAL A 1137 10.64 -34.05 18.29
C VAL A 1137 10.83 -35.48 18.72
N LEU A 1138 11.21 -36.31 17.75
CA LEU A 1138 11.45 -37.73 17.90
C LEU A 1138 12.96 -37.99 17.84
N GLU A 1139 13.49 -38.70 18.81
CA GLU A 1139 14.86 -39.18 18.79
C GLU A 1139 14.94 -40.50 17.99
N VAL A 1140 15.93 -40.56 17.10
CA VAL A 1140 16.11 -41.64 16.11
C VAL A 1140 17.25 -42.57 16.52
N ILE A 1141 18.38 -42.00 16.92
CA ILE A 1141 19.55 -42.72 17.43
C ILE A 1141 19.56 -42.49 18.94
N GLY A 1142 19.21 -43.52 19.71
CA GLY A 1142 19.47 -43.51 21.15
C GLY A 1142 20.97 -43.69 21.37
N GLU A 1143 21.57 -42.87 22.24
CA GLU A 1143 22.92 -43.15 22.77
C GLU A 1143 22.95 -44.44 23.58
#